data_AF-A0A6I9VVS6-F1
#
_entry.id   AF-A0A6I9VVS6-F1
#
_cell.length_a   1.000
_cell.length_b   1.000
_cell.length_c   1.000
_cell.angle_alpha   90.00
_cell.angle_beta   90.00
_cell.angle_gamma   90.00
#
_symmetry.space_group_name_H-M   'P 1'
#
loop_
_entity.id
_entity.type
_entity.pdbx_description
1 polymer ?
#
loop_
_entity_poly.entity_id
_entity_poly.type
_entity_poly.pdbx_seq_one_letter_code
_entity_poly.pdbx_strand_id
1 'polypeptide(L)'
;MVRVITVHNFLGQNVVQIEEPTATCTASSQRQEMLLLALPTHCVEVWELMSSDVKLRTVFPTVDMINQMVHCIKGDYVVTLESKYLRDTASNNHANRASSNFVRIYVNWAIAKDQSQPMRARIAGRVTPSLNRPLNSLEMIELPLTMQPTLIACCQCTGNLLVASGNSAILHEFKIETQQVSKMKFIDFEPRPWSLGFTFAPTRMEIIEDFIAIMDNTNLSIFRLTNSMYEDIDQLSSLTSTNSSSVDKTSISTDSSLVENSSSLGNDDTSLQGTNAKHKSVDYLDSQYATSDNNEMITNVKSKDKKHKSTKGSTWYKSEGNFNRTKPSNNKNYIDWEYLICNEKDEMQRLITQGIIDSSSQPLTVNLPLISLERAVPGHALSPFVLNSADIRIFIKTTSPDVGWSENYIIKNLLCLKINAGNNAKVDGILEIFRCLVLKPLYMKKECNISGVKKSILRSDKYKYLQGVSCFICTTQEGYLYHFSTTSNGSLDATCLTTYPFTAPVHHIALEHTILHVLTEAGLESYTLRLSHHIAKLSNSMDSVRATCPSVEPVSLIGLRPFLGIQKLLHTRSYIVLLAKADSSWTMYSLNLPKFENVYFDILNAARSHKSSSPSTYRHLLGEAHALIRLAKDISYDGVDNEELDDVIHKNDLKLKNLYNQSCALLADYYIRSEIESDWDLCIPYYKMSGLKPSEVLSRKCTQDAPGLLTFLTDALLTMRSGSEADALFQGYNIIDIICKLEKEDLLKIIFGSPVLREYTTEKLINLLLMYETDDVVKLALVLLYIQADKQEQAEKALEPVSVQCIRQIILERWELLFDVTAMKKRSPMIATFSDFAGTLMLVKNTTFADILIQLIEDEGALSLHQIIQVFLEYLPSRVGRDGHNAAATLQIFIEKYLHNYFSSKFMMEWPSTINKNQIRSDFALVEAFKLLVRSYLGKLTQTKVYKTDPKEDHEENDKEYFMFAKYRPSYLNKMPPYTKDYQKILRMNDFKDLANSNNASETEKTVPKELFKLQSVLSCEFLPVECLHEVKQFLETQNIDGSLSLKTLCIQNTEEITIMLMDNCPQAIVQYAKDKYTKDTEWKYLIELTRDKIASTTQQELQVLYTQIMKEILNHLPHALPMKSLHRILPRDDMATFQRCTEMCNQIMHADHVKSLIMETGQQLLTTLKL
;
A
#
# COMPACT_ATOMS: atom_id res chain seq x y z
N MET A 1 -6.79 22.90 31.37
CA MET A 1 -5.72 23.73 32.00
C MET A 1 -4.43 23.55 31.20
N VAL A 2 -3.79 24.65 30.79
CA VAL A 2 -2.53 24.66 30.02
C VAL A 2 -1.35 24.45 30.97
N ARG A 3 -0.30 23.73 30.55
CA ARG A 3 0.97 23.66 31.31
C ARG A 3 1.84 24.86 30.97
N VAL A 4 2.34 25.56 31.98
CA VAL A 4 3.21 26.72 31.83
C VAL A 4 4.66 26.32 32.14
N ILE A 5 5.56 26.45 31.16
CA ILE A 5 6.98 26.10 31.29
C ILE A 5 7.80 27.21 30.63
N THR A 6 8.43 28.10 31.40
CA THR A 6 9.14 29.27 30.84
C THR A 6 10.49 28.89 30.20
N VAL A 7 10.48 28.56 28.90
CA VAL A 7 11.65 28.09 28.11
C VAL A 7 11.79 28.76 26.73
N HIS A 8 10.94 29.74 26.40
CA HIS A 8 11.06 30.52 25.17
C HIS A 8 11.68 31.91 25.43
N ASN A 9 12.97 32.05 25.11
CA ASN A 9 13.74 33.27 25.35
C ASN A 9 14.16 33.95 24.04
N PHE A 10 13.71 35.19 23.83
CA PHE A 10 14.24 36.06 22.78
C PHE A 10 15.73 36.37 23.02
N LEU A 11 16.53 36.33 21.96
CA LEU A 11 17.99 36.48 22.00
C LEU A 11 18.46 37.93 22.24
N GLY A 12 17.57 38.89 22.01
CA GLY A 12 17.83 40.32 22.14
C GLY A 12 16.57 41.14 21.85
N GLN A 13 16.59 42.42 22.22
CA GLN A 13 15.49 43.35 22.03
C GLN A 13 16.05 44.74 21.66
N ASN A 14 15.70 45.22 20.47
CA ASN A 14 15.99 46.58 20.03
C ASN A 14 14.74 47.44 20.19
N VAL A 15 14.90 48.72 20.53
CA VAL A 15 13.79 49.64 20.84
C VAL A 15 14.03 50.97 20.13
N VAL A 16 13.05 51.42 19.33
CA VAL A 16 13.15 52.68 18.57
C VAL A 16 11.81 53.42 18.65
N GLN A 17 11.85 54.75 18.82
CA GLN A 17 10.66 55.60 18.72
C GLN A 17 10.34 55.88 17.24
N ILE A 18 9.07 55.78 16.86
CA ILE A 18 8.59 55.95 15.49
C ILE A 18 7.41 56.94 15.43
N GLU A 19 7.06 57.42 14.23
CA GLU A 19 5.81 58.15 13.99
C GLU A 19 4.59 57.20 13.97
N GLU A 20 3.37 57.75 14.00
CA GLU A 20 2.12 56.99 13.99
C GLU A 20 1.85 56.37 12.60
N PRO A 21 1.87 55.02 12.44
CA PRO A 21 1.84 54.41 11.12
C PRO A 21 0.42 53.96 10.71
N THR A 22 -0.10 54.53 9.61
CA THR A 22 -1.44 54.21 9.09
C THR A 22 -1.54 52.74 8.68
N ALA A 23 -0.58 52.28 7.87
CA ALA A 23 -0.43 50.90 7.44
C ALA A 23 0.99 50.40 7.69
N THR A 24 1.13 49.08 7.83
CA THR A 24 2.36 48.46 8.34
C THR A 24 2.50 47.05 7.78
N CYS A 25 3.64 46.70 7.20
CA CYS A 25 3.93 45.33 6.79
C CYS A 25 5.41 44.98 7.00
N THR A 26 5.71 43.68 6.98
CA THR A 26 7.07 43.15 6.93
C THR A 26 7.43 42.77 5.50
N ALA A 27 8.66 43.01 5.10
CA ALA A 27 9.20 42.65 3.79
C ALA A 27 10.51 41.86 3.91
N SER A 28 10.84 41.11 2.86
CA SER A 28 12.14 40.46 2.72
C SER A 28 12.66 40.69 1.30
N SER A 29 13.73 41.45 1.16
CA SER A 29 14.37 41.75 -0.13
C SER A 29 15.89 41.68 0.04
N GLN A 30 16.59 41.20 -0.98
CA GLN A 30 18.07 41.07 -0.99
C GLN A 30 18.64 40.28 0.21
N ARG A 31 17.85 39.33 0.76
CA ARG A 31 18.11 38.56 2.00
C ARG A 31 18.14 39.39 3.30
N GLN A 32 17.67 40.63 3.27
CA GLN A 32 17.51 41.51 4.44
C GLN A 32 16.04 41.58 4.86
N GLU A 33 15.79 41.40 6.16
CA GLU A 33 14.45 41.48 6.76
C GLU A 33 14.13 42.93 7.11
N MET A 34 12.97 43.43 6.69
CA MET A 34 12.61 44.84 6.78
C MET A 34 11.19 45.05 7.30
N LEU A 35 10.97 46.18 7.98
CA LEU A 35 9.67 46.68 8.40
C LEU A 35 9.33 47.93 7.57
N LEU A 36 8.14 47.96 6.99
CA LEU A 36 7.63 49.09 6.23
C LEU A 36 6.53 49.78 7.04
N LEU A 37 6.72 51.07 7.32
CA LEU A 37 5.78 51.92 8.04
C LEU A 37 5.23 52.98 7.07
N ALA A 38 3.95 52.91 6.73
CA ALA A 38 3.27 53.94 5.95
C ALA A 38 2.83 55.08 6.88
N LEU A 39 3.17 56.31 6.53
CA LEU A 39 2.93 57.49 7.36
C LEU A 39 1.80 58.39 6.78
N PRO A 40 1.11 59.19 7.62
CA PRO A 40 0.14 60.19 7.17
C PRO A 40 0.72 61.25 6.22
N THR A 41 2.05 61.36 6.15
CA THR A 41 2.82 62.31 5.33
C THR A 41 2.98 61.87 3.86
N HIS A 42 2.22 60.87 3.40
CA HIS A 42 2.29 60.31 2.03
C HIS A 42 3.65 59.71 1.67
N CYS A 43 4.22 58.93 2.59
CA CYS A 43 5.43 58.16 2.36
C CYS A 43 5.42 56.83 3.14
N VAL A 44 6.35 55.94 2.77
CA VAL A 44 6.65 54.70 3.49
C VAL A 44 8.11 54.73 3.92
N GLU A 45 8.35 54.62 5.22
CA GLU A 45 9.68 54.37 5.79
C GLU A 45 10.03 52.88 5.68
N VAL A 46 11.28 52.60 5.31
CA VAL A 46 11.83 51.24 5.23
C VAL A 46 12.89 51.08 6.32
N TRP A 47 12.58 50.31 7.35
CA TRP A 47 13.47 50.01 8.49
C TRP A 47 14.10 48.63 8.35
N GLU A 48 15.42 48.53 8.48
CA GLU A 48 16.17 47.28 8.37
C GLU A 48 16.36 46.62 9.75
N LEU A 49 15.89 45.38 9.89
CA LEU A 49 15.86 44.62 11.15
C LEU A 49 17.16 43.84 11.32
N MET A 50 18.11 44.41 12.06
CA MET A 50 19.40 43.80 12.36
C MET A 50 19.47 43.30 13.81
N SER A 51 20.32 42.31 14.06
CA SER A 51 20.37 41.66 15.38
C SER A 51 20.98 42.52 16.49
N SER A 52 21.63 43.64 16.13
CA SER A 52 22.33 44.54 17.05
C SER A 52 21.78 45.98 17.05
N ASP A 53 20.91 46.34 16.11
CA ASP A 53 20.37 47.70 15.91
C ASP A 53 19.15 47.64 14.95
N VAL A 54 18.35 48.69 14.85
CA VAL A 54 17.31 48.81 13.80
C VAL A 54 17.40 50.17 13.15
N LYS A 55 17.60 50.21 11.81
CA LYS A 55 18.01 51.42 11.09
C LYS A 55 17.05 51.77 9.97
N LEU A 56 16.71 53.06 9.85
CA LEU A 56 16.03 53.59 8.69
C LEU A 56 16.96 53.50 7.47
N ARG A 57 16.55 52.74 6.45
CA ARG A 57 17.33 52.43 5.23
C ARG A 57 17.01 53.38 4.09
N THR A 58 15.73 53.65 3.87
CA THR A 58 15.23 54.61 2.87
C THR A 58 13.79 55.00 3.19
N VAL A 59 13.28 56.04 2.53
CA VAL A 59 11.88 56.47 2.56
C VAL A 59 11.43 56.68 1.12
N PHE A 60 10.25 56.17 0.75
CA PHE A 60 9.69 56.36 -0.59
C PHE A 60 8.31 57.05 -0.58
N PRO A 61 8.00 57.95 -1.52
CA PRO A 61 6.72 58.67 -1.56
C PRO A 61 5.58 57.78 -2.08
N THR A 62 4.35 58.09 -1.63
CA THR A 62 3.10 57.47 -2.10
C THR A 62 2.23 58.51 -2.83
N VAL A 63 1.15 58.08 -3.49
CA VAL A 63 0.27 59.00 -4.23
C VAL A 63 -0.88 59.52 -3.37
N ASP A 64 -1.58 58.65 -2.65
CA ASP A 64 -2.60 59.00 -1.66
C ASP A 64 -2.23 58.35 -0.29
N MET A 65 -3.14 58.32 0.69
CA MET A 65 -2.84 57.79 2.03
C MET A 65 -3.08 56.27 2.08
N ILE A 66 -2.13 55.47 2.57
CA ILE A 66 -2.26 54.00 2.61
C ILE A 66 -3.09 53.55 3.81
N ASN A 67 -4.11 52.72 3.56
CA ASN A 67 -4.92 52.02 4.56
C ASN A 67 -4.42 50.58 4.82
N GLN A 68 -4.03 49.87 3.76
CA GLN A 68 -3.55 48.49 3.81
C GLN A 68 -2.29 48.37 2.93
N MET A 69 -1.28 47.63 3.40
CA MET A 69 -0.02 47.42 2.69
C MET A 69 0.43 45.97 2.85
N VAL A 70 0.91 45.35 1.76
CA VAL A 70 1.42 43.97 1.75
C VAL A 70 2.65 43.89 0.84
N HIS A 71 3.75 43.32 1.31
CA HIS A 71 4.91 42.96 0.47
C HIS A 71 4.68 41.61 -0.21
N CYS A 72 5.23 41.42 -1.41
CA CYS A 72 5.29 40.13 -2.08
C CYS A 72 6.75 39.71 -2.31
N ILE A 73 7.12 38.55 -1.77
CA ILE A 73 8.44 37.93 -2.00
C ILE A 73 8.60 37.54 -3.49
N LYS A 74 7.55 37.00 -4.12
CA LYS A 74 7.55 36.65 -5.56
C LYS A 74 7.37 37.91 -6.43
N GLY A 75 8.50 38.50 -6.82
CA GLY A 75 8.55 39.72 -7.65
C GLY A 75 8.96 40.99 -6.88
N ASP A 76 9.24 40.87 -5.59
CA ASP A 76 9.76 41.93 -4.71
C ASP A 76 9.04 43.29 -4.82
N TYR A 77 7.72 43.25 -4.71
CA TYR A 77 6.85 44.42 -4.86
C TYR A 77 6.05 44.70 -3.58
N VAL A 78 5.61 45.94 -3.39
CA VAL A 78 4.71 46.34 -2.30
C VAL A 78 3.37 46.79 -2.89
N VAL A 79 2.30 46.07 -2.59
CA VAL A 79 0.93 46.46 -2.95
C VAL A 79 0.29 47.27 -1.83
N THR A 80 -0.38 48.35 -2.20
CA THR A 80 -1.08 49.27 -1.29
C THR A 80 -2.55 49.39 -1.67
N LEU A 81 -3.41 49.62 -0.67
CA LEU A 81 -4.75 50.13 -0.81
C LEU A 81 -4.75 51.57 -0.28
N GLU A 82 -4.90 52.54 -1.17
CA GLU A 82 -4.78 53.97 -0.85
C GLU A 82 -6.12 54.69 -0.97
N SER A 83 -6.49 55.51 0.03
CA SER A 83 -7.68 56.37 0.00
C SER A 83 -7.36 57.80 -0.39
N LYS A 84 -8.05 58.27 -1.41
CA LYS A 84 -8.11 59.68 -1.82
C LYS A 84 -9.35 60.35 -1.24
N TYR A 85 -9.16 61.32 -0.35
CA TYR A 85 -10.27 62.12 0.17
C TYR A 85 -10.70 63.19 -0.84
N LEU A 86 -12.00 63.25 -1.15
CA LEU A 86 -12.55 64.33 -1.94
C LEU A 86 -12.57 65.64 -1.13
N ARG A 87 -12.21 66.75 -1.78
CA ARG A 87 -12.28 68.09 -1.18
C ARG A 87 -13.68 68.66 -1.35
N ASP A 88 -14.62 68.22 -0.51
CA ASP A 88 -15.94 68.84 -0.44
C ASP A 88 -15.84 70.28 0.08
N THR A 89 -16.02 71.24 -0.83
CA THR A 89 -16.29 72.62 -0.46
C THR A 89 -17.68 72.72 0.16
N ALA A 90 -17.73 73.08 1.45
CA ALA A 90 -18.94 73.38 2.23
C ALA A 90 -19.83 72.20 2.68
N SER A 91 -19.33 71.39 3.64
CA SER A 91 -20.13 71.06 4.83
C SER A 91 -19.24 70.79 6.06
N ASN A 92 -19.67 71.20 7.26
CA ASN A 92 -18.90 71.06 8.51
C ASN A 92 -19.13 69.71 9.24
N ASN A 93 -19.75 68.73 8.58
CA ASN A 93 -20.02 67.42 9.18
C ASN A 93 -18.85 66.46 8.95
N HIS A 94 -17.93 66.39 9.91
CA HIS A 94 -16.70 65.58 9.84
C HIS A 94 -16.88 64.05 9.66
N ALA A 95 -18.10 63.52 9.75
CA ALA A 95 -18.36 62.09 9.84
C ALA A 95 -18.45 61.33 8.49
N ASN A 96 -18.71 62.01 7.36
CA ASN A 96 -18.94 61.36 6.06
C ASN A 96 -18.27 62.13 4.91
N ARG A 97 -16.93 62.11 4.84
CA ARG A 97 -16.22 62.51 3.61
C ARG A 97 -16.19 61.34 2.64
N ALA A 98 -16.69 61.55 1.42
CA ALA A 98 -16.52 60.57 0.35
C ALA A 98 -15.03 60.41 0.02
N SER A 99 -14.57 59.16 0.01
CA SER A 99 -13.21 58.78 -0.39
C SER A 99 -13.28 57.74 -1.50
N SER A 100 -12.35 57.83 -2.45
CA SER A 100 -12.15 56.81 -3.47
C SER A 100 -10.87 56.03 -3.21
N ASN A 101 -10.94 54.72 -3.36
CA ASN A 101 -9.83 53.81 -3.08
C ASN A 101 -9.17 53.35 -4.39
N PHE A 102 -7.85 53.24 -4.35
CA PHE A 102 -7.03 52.77 -5.47
C PHE A 102 -6.10 51.65 -4.99
N VAL A 103 -5.84 50.66 -5.85
CA VAL A 103 -4.79 49.66 -5.60
C VAL A 103 -3.58 50.00 -6.46
N ARG A 104 -2.44 50.15 -5.80
CA ARG A 104 -1.17 50.53 -6.42
C ARG A 104 -0.08 49.54 -6.02
N ILE A 105 0.88 49.31 -6.91
CA ILE A 105 2.02 48.43 -6.67
C ILE A 105 3.31 49.22 -6.87
N TYR A 106 4.16 49.26 -5.85
CA TYR A 106 5.48 49.89 -5.88
C TYR A 106 6.56 48.83 -6.09
N VAL A 107 7.39 49.01 -7.13
CA VAL A 107 8.55 48.17 -7.45
C VAL A 107 9.84 49.00 -7.34
N ASN A 108 10.99 48.32 -7.16
CA ASN A 108 12.31 48.92 -6.87
C ASN A 108 12.40 49.71 -5.54
N TRP A 109 11.37 49.62 -4.69
CA TRP A 109 11.25 50.33 -3.41
C TRP A 109 12.46 50.14 -2.47
N ALA A 110 13.07 48.95 -2.45
CA ALA A 110 14.25 48.64 -1.61
C ALA A 110 15.60 49.12 -2.19
N ILE A 111 15.62 49.58 -3.44
CA ILE A 111 16.83 49.90 -4.24
C ILE A 111 16.95 51.43 -4.47
N ALA A 112 15.87 52.19 -4.30
CA ALA A 112 15.84 53.65 -4.40
C ALA A 112 16.68 54.33 -3.30
N LYS A 113 17.98 54.51 -3.59
CA LYS A 113 18.96 55.23 -2.76
C LYS A 113 19.02 56.74 -3.03
N ASP A 114 18.47 57.19 -4.16
CA ASP A 114 18.48 58.59 -4.58
C ASP A 114 17.05 59.09 -4.73
N GLN A 115 16.58 59.83 -3.73
CA GLN A 115 15.24 60.43 -3.68
C GLN A 115 15.05 61.60 -4.67
N SER A 116 16.12 62.07 -5.35
CA SER A 116 15.99 63.12 -6.38
C SER A 116 15.33 62.63 -7.67
N GLN A 117 15.31 61.31 -7.91
CA GLN A 117 14.71 60.73 -9.11
C GLN A 117 13.18 60.67 -8.98
N PRO A 118 12.41 61.33 -9.87
CA PRO A 118 10.95 61.38 -9.76
C PRO A 118 10.33 60.00 -10.04
N MET A 119 9.48 59.54 -9.12
CA MET A 119 8.72 58.29 -9.23
C MET A 119 8.03 58.18 -10.59
N ARG A 120 8.14 57.01 -11.20
CA ARG A 120 7.46 56.68 -12.46
C ARG A 120 6.08 56.08 -12.16
N ALA A 121 5.04 56.58 -12.80
CA ALA A 121 3.69 56.03 -12.71
C ALA A 121 3.29 55.36 -14.05
N ARG A 122 2.62 54.21 -13.98
CA ARG A 122 1.94 53.57 -15.12
C ARG A 122 0.66 52.85 -14.69
N ILE A 123 -0.16 52.45 -15.66
CA ILE A 123 -1.40 51.68 -15.43
C ILE A 123 -1.20 50.26 -15.95
N ALA A 124 -1.54 49.26 -15.13
CA ALA A 124 -1.35 47.85 -15.45
C ALA A 124 -2.05 47.44 -16.76
N GLY A 125 -1.36 46.66 -17.59
CA GLY A 125 -1.88 46.16 -18.88
C GLY A 125 -2.24 47.24 -19.92
N ARG A 126 -1.88 48.52 -19.68
CA ARG A 126 -2.21 49.65 -20.58
C ARG A 126 -1.01 50.50 -20.97
N VAL A 127 0.07 50.52 -20.18
CA VAL A 127 1.22 51.42 -20.39
C VAL A 127 2.53 50.67 -20.18
N THR A 128 3.18 50.30 -21.30
CA THR A 128 4.49 49.66 -21.30
C THR A 128 5.58 50.61 -20.79
N PRO A 129 6.56 50.14 -19.99
CA PRO A 129 7.79 50.85 -19.65
C PRO A 129 8.45 51.65 -20.78
N SER A 130 8.73 52.93 -20.53
CA SER A 130 9.60 53.75 -21.36
C SER A 130 11.09 53.39 -21.17
N LEU A 131 11.88 53.53 -22.24
CA LEU A 131 13.29 53.13 -22.29
C LEU A 131 14.28 54.18 -21.77
N ASN A 132 13.88 55.45 -21.72
CA ASN A 132 14.80 56.58 -21.53
C ASN A 132 15.13 56.89 -20.05
N ARG A 133 15.04 55.91 -19.14
CA ARG A 133 15.26 56.07 -17.69
C ARG A 133 15.92 54.84 -17.06
N PRO A 134 16.71 55.02 -15.97
CA PRO A 134 17.43 53.91 -15.33
C PRO A 134 16.47 52.90 -14.67
N LEU A 135 16.83 51.62 -14.78
CA LEU A 135 16.09 50.47 -14.23
C LEU A 135 15.82 50.54 -12.72
N ASN A 136 16.62 51.31 -11.98
CA ASN A 136 16.62 51.35 -10.51
C ASN A 136 15.71 52.43 -9.90
N SER A 137 14.96 53.19 -10.72
CA SER A 137 14.01 54.19 -10.20
C SER A 137 12.76 53.53 -9.61
N LEU A 138 12.21 54.12 -8.54
CA LEU A 138 10.89 53.75 -8.00
C LEU A 138 9.81 53.84 -9.09
N GLU A 139 9.07 52.76 -9.28
CA GLU A 139 7.92 52.70 -10.19
C GLU A 139 6.66 52.27 -9.45
N MET A 140 5.56 52.98 -9.71
CA MET A 140 4.21 52.73 -9.23
C MET A 140 3.34 52.26 -10.40
N ILE A 141 2.64 51.15 -10.20
CA ILE A 141 1.70 50.54 -11.15
C ILE A 141 0.29 50.62 -10.54
N GLU A 142 -0.61 51.38 -11.14
CA GLU A 142 -2.01 51.47 -10.70
C GLU A 142 -2.87 50.40 -11.39
N LEU A 143 -3.69 49.65 -10.64
CA LEU A 143 -4.61 48.67 -11.20
C LEU A 143 -5.86 49.36 -11.76
N PRO A 144 -6.25 49.13 -13.03
CA PRO A 144 -7.42 49.76 -13.64
C PRO A 144 -8.74 49.10 -13.21
N LEU A 145 -9.13 49.30 -11.94
CA LEU A 145 -10.32 48.73 -11.33
C LEU A 145 -11.61 49.45 -11.77
N THR A 146 -12.70 48.70 -11.97
CA THR A 146 -14.04 49.22 -12.31
C THR A 146 -14.95 49.40 -11.09
N MET A 147 -14.62 48.77 -9.96
CA MET A 147 -15.32 48.87 -8.69
C MET A 147 -14.38 49.40 -7.60
N GLN A 148 -14.94 49.96 -6.52
CA GLN A 148 -14.15 50.50 -5.41
C GLN A 148 -13.56 49.36 -4.57
N PRO A 149 -12.21 49.26 -4.46
CA PRO A 149 -11.56 48.21 -3.70
C PRO A 149 -11.74 48.42 -2.18
N THR A 150 -11.99 47.33 -1.47
CA THR A 150 -12.21 47.31 -0.01
C THR A 150 -11.13 46.56 0.75
N LEU A 151 -10.50 45.54 0.16
CA LEU A 151 -9.35 44.81 0.70
C LEU A 151 -8.44 44.31 -0.41
N ILE A 152 -7.17 44.10 -0.08
CA ILE A 152 -6.17 43.41 -0.91
C ILE A 152 -5.61 42.19 -0.18
N ALA A 153 -5.27 41.15 -0.93
CA ALA A 153 -4.48 40.00 -0.48
C ALA A 153 -3.47 39.59 -1.56
N CYS A 154 -2.35 39.00 -1.16
CA CYS A 154 -1.22 38.70 -2.05
C CYS A 154 -0.67 37.29 -1.79
N CYS A 155 -0.54 36.49 -2.86
CA CYS A 155 0.05 35.15 -2.77
C CYS A 155 1.58 35.24 -2.85
N GLN A 156 2.26 34.96 -1.74
CA GLN A 156 3.72 35.02 -1.62
C GLN A 156 4.47 34.04 -2.55
N CYS A 157 3.79 33.04 -3.11
CA CYS A 157 4.39 31.95 -3.87
C CYS A 157 4.24 32.13 -5.39
N THR A 158 3.04 32.52 -5.86
CA THR A 158 2.77 32.79 -7.29
C THR A 158 2.99 34.26 -7.68
N GLY A 159 2.90 35.19 -6.72
CA GLY A 159 2.93 36.62 -6.97
C GLY A 159 1.55 37.25 -7.24
N ASN A 160 0.48 36.45 -7.36
CA ASN A 160 -0.85 36.95 -7.72
C ASN A 160 -1.47 37.84 -6.63
N LEU A 161 -2.33 38.75 -7.05
CA LEU A 161 -3.13 39.63 -6.19
C LEU A 161 -4.60 39.24 -6.24
N LEU A 162 -5.26 39.22 -5.09
CA LEU A 162 -6.70 39.08 -4.96
C LEU A 162 -7.25 40.40 -4.41
N VAL A 163 -8.09 41.08 -5.19
CA VAL A 163 -8.63 42.41 -4.85
C VAL A 163 -10.12 42.29 -4.60
N ALA A 164 -10.56 42.60 -3.37
CA ALA A 164 -11.97 42.59 -3.00
C ALA A 164 -12.64 43.94 -3.27
N SER A 165 -13.92 43.91 -3.62
CA SER A 165 -14.81 45.06 -3.78
C SER A 165 -16.17 44.69 -3.17
N GLY A 166 -16.27 44.80 -1.84
CA GLY A 166 -17.42 44.30 -1.08
C GLY A 166 -17.56 42.78 -1.17
N ASN A 167 -18.78 42.29 -1.47
CA ASN A 167 -19.13 40.87 -1.57
C ASN A 167 -18.61 40.16 -2.85
N SER A 168 -17.48 40.61 -3.39
CA SER A 168 -16.78 39.92 -4.49
C SER A 168 -15.30 40.28 -4.56
N ALA A 169 -14.49 39.39 -5.15
CA ALA A 169 -13.08 39.64 -5.42
C ALA A 169 -12.66 39.20 -6.84
N ILE A 170 -11.69 39.91 -7.42
CA ILE A 170 -11.08 39.60 -8.72
C ILE A 170 -9.63 39.18 -8.49
N LEU A 171 -9.21 38.10 -9.15
CA LEU A 171 -7.81 37.68 -9.21
C LEU A 171 -7.09 38.46 -10.31
N HIS A 172 -5.96 39.06 -9.97
CA HIS A 172 -5.00 39.63 -10.91
C HIS A 172 -3.76 38.72 -10.95
N GLU A 173 -3.46 38.16 -12.12
CA GLU A 173 -2.27 37.35 -12.33
C GLU A 173 -1.03 38.24 -12.36
N PHE A 174 0.04 37.83 -11.67
CA PHE A 174 1.36 38.45 -11.79
C PHE A 174 2.08 37.92 -13.03
N LYS A 175 2.52 38.83 -13.90
CA LYS A 175 3.28 38.52 -15.12
C LYS A 175 4.63 39.21 -15.13
N ILE A 176 5.61 38.54 -15.74
CA ILE A 176 6.86 39.15 -16.17
C ILE A 176 6.80 39.26 -17.70
N GLU A 177 6.31 40.40 -18.18
CA GLU A 177 6.24 40.70 -19.61
C GLU A 177 7.61 41.08 -20.17
N THR A 178 7.75 41.02 -21.49
CA THR A 178 8.97 41.41 -22.20
C THR A 178 8.64 42.44 -23.28
N GLN A 179 9.22 43.63 -23.18
CA GLN A 179 9.05 44.70 -24.15
C GLN A 179 9.71 44.33 -25.48
N GLN A 180 8.91 44.22 -26.55
CA GLN A 180 9.34 43.71 -27.86
C GLN A 180 10.55 44.44 -28.46
N VAL A 181 10.61 45.77 -28.35
CA VAL A 181 11.65 46.61 -28.96
C VAL A 181 13.02 46.46 -28.29
N SER A 182 13.05 46.17 -26.99
CA SER A 182 14.25 46.24 -26.15
C SER A 182 14.69 44.89 -25.58
N LYS A 183 13.87 43.84 -25.74
CA LYS A 183 13.96 42.56 -25.01
C LYS A 183 13.98 42.74 -23.47
N MET A 184 13.59 43.92 -22.93
CA MET A 184 13.60 44.24 -21.50
C MET A 184 12.40 43.63 -20.78
N LYS A 185 12.63 42.97 -19.64
CA LYS A 185 11.57 42.38 -18.80
C LYS A 185 11.01 43.38 -17.79
N PHE A 186 9.71 43.30 -17.51
CA PHE A 186 9.03 44.12 -16.50
C PHE A 186 7.85 43.38 -15.85
N ILE A 187 7.46 43.80 -14.64
CA ILE A 187 6.30 43.25 -13.92
C ILE A 187 5.01 43.90 -14.41
N ASP A 188 3.96 43.13 -14.68
CA ASP A 188 2.62 43.66 -14.91
C ASP A 188 1.53 42.72 -14.32
N PHE A 189 0.28 43.19 -14.28
CA PHE A 189 -0.84 42.50 -13.62
C PHE A 189 -2.08 42.44 -14.52
N GLU A 190 -2.53 41.23 -14.87
CA GLU A 190 -3.72 41.03 -15.72
C GLU A 190 -4.95 40.61 -14.90
N PRO A 191 -6.07 41.35 -14.94
CA PRO A 191 -7.32 40.97 -14.26
C PRO A 191 -7.99 39.79 -14.96
N ARG A 192 -8.45 38.80 -14.19
CA ARG A 192 -9.16 37.63 -14.72
C ARG A 192 -10.60 37.97 -15.16
N PRO A 193 -11.14 37.31 -16.21
CA PRO A 193 -12.49 37.54 -16.74
C PRO A 193 -13.61 36.95 -15.87
N TRP A 194 -13.28 36.53 -14.66
CA TRP A 194 -14.16 35.94 -13.67
C TRP A 194 -13.87 36.55 -12.29
N SER A 195 -14.89 36.59 -11.44
CA SER A 195 -14.78 37.07 -10.06
C SER A 195 -15.41 36.08 -9.09
N LEU A 196 -14.86 36.01 -7.88
CA LEU A 196 -15.44 35.26 -6.78
C LEU A 196 -16.55 36.11 -6.17
N GLY A 197 -17.74 35.53 -5.98
CA GLY A 197 -18.86 36.11 -5.25
C GLY A 197 -19.00 35.49 -3.87
N PHE A 198 -19.27 36.32 -2.87
CA PHE A 198 -19.38 35.93 -1.46
C PHE A 198 -20.78 36.25 -0.91
N THR A 199 -21.30 35.48 0.05
CA THR A 199 -22.55 35.84 0.75
C THR A 199 -22.38 36.94 1.80
N PHE A 200 -21.16 37.19 2.29
CA PHE A 200 -20.82 38.28 3.22
C PHE A 200 -19.67 39.16 2.67
N ALA A 201 -19.45 40.32 3.31
CA ALA A 201 -18.33 41.20 2.98
C ALA A 201 -17.12 40.83 3.88
N PRO A 202 -15.99 40.35 3.34
CA PRO A 202 -14.83 40.02 4.17
C PRO A 202 -14.20 41.27 4.81
N THR A 203 -13.75 41.12 6.06
CA THR A 203 -12.87 42.07 6.77
C THR A 203 -11.41 41.59 6.82
N ARG A 204 -11.17 40.28 6.65
CA ARG A 204 -9.86 39.69 6.35
C ARG A 204 -9.96 38.75 5.14
N MET A 205 -8.88 38.67 4.35
CA MET A 205 -8.77 37.82 3.17
C MET A 205 -7.31 37.40 2.97
N GLU A 206 -7.07 36.11 2.72
CA GLU A 206 -5.74 35.55 2.45
C GLU A 206 -5.79 34.55 1.29
N ILE A 207 -4.68 34.43 0.55
CA ILE A 207 -4.53 33.54 -0.61
C ILE A 207 -3.12 32.91 -0.62
N ILE A 208 -3.06 31.58 -0.67
CA ILE A 208 -1.82 30.81 -0.65
C ILE A 208 -1.95 29.63 -1.63
N GLU A 209 -1.18 29.68 -2.72
CA GLU A 209 -1.31 28.75 -3.86
C GLU A 209 -2.78 28.67 -4.33
N ASP A 210 -3.38 27.47 -4.38
CA ASP A 210 -4.78 27.27 -4.77
C ASP A 210 -5.78 27.32 -3.58
N PHE A 211 -5.35 27.77 -2.39
CA PHE A 211 -6.18 27.94 -1.19
C PHE A 211 -6.50 29.43 -0.94
N ILE A 212 -7.74 29.73 -0.59
CA ILE A 212 -8.23 31.07 -0.23
C ILE A 212 -9.01 30.99 1.08
N ALA A 213 -8.84 31.98 1.96
CA ALA A 213 -9.65 32.16 3.16
C ALA A 213 -10.22 33.58 3.24
N ILE A 214 -11.47 33.69 3.68
CA ILE A 214 -12.21 34.95 3.87
C ILE A 214 -12.92 34.94 5.23
N MET A 215 -12.95 36.08 5.91
CA MET A 215 -13.49 36.17 7.27
C MET A 215 -14.14 37.54 7.53
N ASP A 216 -15.28 37.54 8.23
CA ASP A 216 -15.83 38.68 8.95
C ASP A 216 -15.90 38.37 10.46
N ASN A 217 -16.42 39.27 11.29
CA ASN A 217 -16.47 39.09 12.75
C ASN A 217 -17.28 37.85 13.23
N THR A 218 -18.10 37.27 12.34
CA THR A 218 -19.05 36.18 12.62
C THR A 218 -18.96 34.99 11.67
N ASN A 219 -18.50 35.19 10.43
CA ASN A 219 -18.42 34.18 9.38
C ASN A 219 -16.98 33.96 8.93
N LEU A 220 -16.60 32.70 8.70
CA LEU A 220 -15.34 32.29 8.09
C LEU A 220 -15.64 31.32 6.95
N SER A 221 -14.91 31.43 5.84
CA SER A 221 -14.88 30.40 4.81
C SER A 221 -13.48 30.18 4.27
N ILE A 222 -13.11 28.91 4.12
CA ILE A 222 -11.83 28.44 3.56
C ILE A 222 -12.16 27.48 2.42
N PHE A 223 -11.57 27.70 1.26
CA PHE A 223 -11.86 26.96 0.04
C PHE A 223 -10.62 26.82 -0.85
N ARG A 224 -10.62 25.79 -1.68
CA ARG A 224 -9.64 25.55 -2.74
C ARG A 224 -10.25 25.85 -4.10
N LEU A 225 -9.47 26.45 -4.99
CA LEU A 225 -9.90 26.84 -6.34
C LEU A 225 -9.14 25.98 -7.37
N THR A 226 -9.68 24.81 -7.69
CA THR A 226 -9.09 23.86 -8.66
C THR A 226 -9.65 24.09 -10.06
N ASN A 227 -9.07 23.49 -11.11
CA ASN A 227 -9.56 23.60 -12.49
C ASN A 227 -9.52 22.22 -13.16
N SER A 228 -10.70 21.65 -13.47
CA SER A 228 -10.83 20.24 -13.84
C SER A 228 -10.10 19.88 -15.14
N MET A 229 -10.02 20.83 -16.09
CA MET A 229 -9.35 20.63 -17.39
C MET A 229 -7.86 20.28 -17.25
N TYR A 230 -7.23 20.62 -16.12
CA TYR A 230 -5.85 20.23 -15.82
C TYR A 230 -5.76 18.89 -15.06
N GLU A 231 -6.83 18.42 -14.42
CA GLU A 231 -6.84 17.23 -13.56
C GLU A 231 -7.40 15.99 -14.32
N ASP A 232 -8.41 16.15 -15.18
CA ASP A 232 -9.06 15.05 -15.91
C ASP A 232 -8.14 14.29 -16.89
N ILE A 233 -7.08 14.92 -17.40
CA ILE A 233 -6.11 14.31 -18.33
C ILE A 233 -5.39 13.11 -17.70
N ASP A 234 -5.18 13.11 -16.38
CA ASP A 234 -4.32 12.11 -15.73
C ASP A 234 -4.92 10.71 -15.68
N GLN A 235 -6.26 10.58 -15.69
CA GLN A 235 -6.94 9.28 -15.69
C GLN A 235 -6.78 8.52 -17.02
N LEU A 236 -6.44 9.22 -18.11
CA LEU A 236 -6.19 8.62 -19.42
C LEU A 236 -4.70 8.29 -19.65
N SER A 237 -3.78 9.12 -19.13
CA SER A 237 -2.33 8.86 -19.23
C SER A 237 -1.82 7.81 -18.23
N SER A 238 -2.50 7.60 -17.09
CA SER A 238 -2.13 6.58 -16.11
C SER A 238 -2.32 5.14 -16.61
N LEU A 239 -3.10 4.94 -17.68
CA LEU A 239 -3.34 3.63 -18.31
C LEU A 239 -2.34 3.28 -19.44
N THR A 240 -1.41 4.17 -19.80
CA THR A 240 -0.62 4.05 -21.04
C THR A 240 0.89 4.31 -20.91
N SER A 241 1.41 4.61 -19.71
CA SER A 241 2.78 5.14 -19.51
C SER A 241 3.78 4.17 -18.86
N THR A 242 3.81 2.90 -19.26
CA THR A 242 4.96 1.99 -18.99
C THR A 242 6.06 2.15 -20.04
N ASN A 243 6.74 3.30 -20.05
CA ASN A 243 8.11 3.43 -20.58
C ASN A 243 8.75 4.75 -20.16
N SER A 244 9.93 4.67 -19.54
CA SER A 244 10.76 5.84 -19.25
C SER A 244 11.80 6.03 -20.35
N SER A 245 11.83 7.21 -20.96
CA SER A 245 12.96 7.64 -21.79
C SER A 245 13.15 9.15 -21.70
N SER A 246 14.41 9.57 -21.52
CA SER A 246 14.82 10.95 -21.31
C SER A 246 15.45 11.53 -22.58
N VAL A 247 14.81 12.52 -23.21
CA VAL A 247 15.43 13.34 -24.26
C VAL A 247 15.00 14.80 -24.13
N ASP A 248 15.93 15.65 -23.68
CA ASP A 248 15.80 17.10 -23.81
C ASP A 248 15.98 17.56 -25.26
N LYS A 249 14.99 18.32 -25.75
CA LYS A 249 14.98 19.36 -26.82
C LYS A 249 13.50 19.67 -27.12
N THR A 250 13.08 20.91 -27.32
CA THR A 250 13.74 21.95 -28.12
C THR A 250 13.68 23.36 -27.50
N SER A 251 14.84 24.02 -27.45
CA SER A 251 14.93 25.49 -27.42
C SER A 251 15.17 25.99 -28.84
N ILE A 252 14.23 26.74 -29.43
CA ILE A 252 14.46 27.46 -30.69
C ILE A 252 14.65 28.94 -30.37
N SER A 253 15.91 29.33 -30.22
CA SER A 253 16.34 30.72 -30.15
C SER A 253 16.37 31.34 -31.55
N THR A 254 15.53 32.35 -31.79
CA THR A 254 15.72 33.24 -32.94
C THR A 254 16.74 34.32 -32.58
N ASP A 255 17.90 34.30 -33.23
CA ASP A 255 18.61 35.51 -33.66
C ASP A 255 19.48 35.12 -34.87
N SER A 256 19.50 35.98 -35.89
CA SER A 256 20.15 35.72 -37.18
C SER A 256 21.38 36.60 -37.35
N SER A 257 22.51 36.01 -37.71
CA SER A 257 23.60 36.75 -38.36
C SER A 257 24.38 35.85 -39.31
N LEU A 258 24.56 36.34 -40.54
CA LEU A 258 25.51 35.82 -41.52
C LEU A 258 26.84 36.56 -41.31
N VAL A 259 27.94 35.83 -41.20
CA VAL A 259 29.21 36.21 -41.85
C VAL A 259 29.91 34.92 -42.29
N GLU A 260 30.46 34.92 -43.49
CA GLU A 260 31.29 33.82 -44.01
C GLU A 260 32.67 33.85 -43.33
N ASN A 261 33.28 32.68 -43.11
CA ASN A 261 34.49 32.35 -43.85
C ASN A 261 34.89 30.87 -43.71
N SER A 262 35.80 30.46 -44.59
CA SER A 262 36.27 29.08 -44.75
C SER A 262 37.73 28.92 -44.29
N SER A 263 38.30 27.73 -44.48
CA SER A 263 39.70 27.36 -44.24
C SER A 263 40.08 27.22 -42.74
N SER A 264 41.02 26.36 -42.34
CA SER A 264 41.65 25.21 -43.03
C SER A 264 42.39 24.31 -42.02
N LEU A 265 42.96 23.20 -42.51
CA LEU A 265 44.07 22.37 -41.98
C LEU A 265 44.50 22.58 -40.51
N GLY A 266 44.66 21.55 -39.68
CA GLY A 266 44.76 20.11 -39.95
C GLY A 266 46.04 19.52 -39.34
N ASN A 267 46.16 18.18 -39.36
CA ASN A 267 47.37 17.40 -39.10
C ASN A 267 47.90 17.45 -37.63
N ASP A 268 48.53 16.40 -37.09
CA ASP A 268 48.64 15.00 -37.51
C ASP A 268 49.02 14.11 -36.31
N ASP A 269 48.94 12.79 -36.50
CA ASP A 269 49.73 11.74 -35.83
C ASP A 269 49.63 11.54 -34.30
N THR A 270 49.73 10.31 -33.77
CA THR A 270 49.89 8.95 -34.34
C THR A 270 49.03 7.96 -33.50
N SER A 271 48.36 6.93 -34.05
CA SER A 271 48.91 5.64 -34.56
C SER A 271 49.58 4.80 -33.44
N LEU A 272 49.36 3.50 -33.21
CA LEU A 272 48.63 2.35 -33.81
C LEU A 272 48.24 1.39 -32.63
N GLN A 273 47.50 0.28 -32.69
CA GLN A 273 46.64 -0.42 -33.66
C GLN A 273 45.60 -1.20 -32.79
N GLY A 274 44.38 -1.49 -33.22
CA GLY A 274 44.08 -2.66 -34.07
C GLY A 274 43.76 -3.92 -33.21
N THR A 275 42.70 -4.70 -33.46
CA THR A 275 41.79 -4.73 -34.62
C THR A 275 40.45 -5.40 -34.29
N ASN A 276 39.36 -4.86 -34.86
CA ASN A 276 38.30 -5.60 -35.58
C ASN A 276 37.38 -6.62 -34.83
N ALA A 277 36.09 -6.79 -35.19
CA ALA A 277 35.26 -6.05 -36.15
C ALA A 277 33.77 -6.47 -36.10
N LYS A 278 32.91 -5.63 -36.71
CA LYS A 278 31.63 -5.97 -37.39
C LYS A 278 30.46 -6.48 -36.51
N HIS A 279 29.21 -6.46 -36.96
CA HIS A 279 28.39 -5.51 -37.77
C HIS A 279 26.99 -6.14 -37.93
N LYS A 280 25.98 -5.33 -38.28
CA LYS A 280 24.70 -5.74 -38.91
C LYS A 280 23.77 -6.63 -38.08
N SER A 281 22.79 -5.98 -37.46
CA SER A 281 21.40 -6.46 -37.52
C SER A 281 20.84 -6.27 -38.94
N VAL A 282 20.13 -7.27 -39.48
CA VAL A 282 19.18 -7.14 -40.60
C VAL A 282 18.00 -8.07 -40.33
N ASP A 283 16.83 -7.47 -40.33
CA ASP A 283 15.46 -7.95 -40.66
C ASP A 283 15.26 -9.41 -41.14
N TYR A 284 14.09 -9.99 -40.85
CA TYR A 284 12.98 -10.09 -41.82
C TYR A 284 11.70 -10.71 -41.20
N LEU A 285 10.56 -9.99 -41.33
CA LEU A 285 9.18 -10.46 -41.64
C LEU A 285 8.49 -11.63 -40.87
N ASP A 286 7.16 -11.78 -40.82
CA ASP A 286 6.04 -10.93 -41.28
C ASP A 286 4.76 -11.13 -40.41
N SER A 287 3.77 -10.28 -40.68
CA SER A 287 2.35 -10.25 -40.28
C SER A 287 1.51 -11.51 -40.60
N GLN A 288 0.29 -11.62 -40.02
CA GLN A 288 -1.00 -11.43 -40.73
C GLN A 288 -2.29 -11.72 -39.90
N TYR A 289 -3.41 -11.21 -40.43
CA TYR A 289 -4.85 -11.30 -40.11
C TYR A 289 -5.38 -12.65 -39.55
N ALA A 290 -6.43 -12.77 -38.70
CA ALA A 290 -7.73 -12.07 -38.49
C ALA A 290 -8.94 -12.64 -39.30
N THR A 291 -10.17 -12.47 -38.77
CA THR A 291 -11.49 -13.00 -39.24
C THR A 291 -11.69 -14.53 -39.12
N SER A 292 -12.89 -15.14 -39.14
CA SER A 292 -14.22 -14.91 -38.47
C SER A 292 -15.04 -16.26 -38.59
N ASP A 293 -16.36 -16.47 -38.43
CA ASP A 293 -17.60 -15.65 -38.25
C ASP A 293 -18.82 -16.54 -37.84
N ASN A 294 -20.02 -15.95 -37.67
CA ASN A 294 -21.38 -16.54 -37.82
C ASN A 294 -21.90 -17.62 -36.81
N ASN A 295 -23.20 -17.88 -36.52
CA ASN A 295 -24.55 -17.25 -36.73
C ASN A 295 -25.64 -18.10 -35.96
N GLU A 296 -26.96 -17.84 -35.80
CA GLU A 296 -27.94 -16.76 -36.12
C GLU A 296 -29.30 -16.95 -35.37
N MET A 297 -30.17 -15.91 -35.33
CA MET A 297 -31.67 -15.95 -35.45
C MET A 297 -32.60 -16.57 -34.34
N ILE A 298 -33.90 -16.21 -34.15
CA ILE A 298 -34.77 -15.08 -34.62
C ILE A 298 -36.00 -14.82 -33.70
N THR A 299 -36.50 -13.58 -33.60
CA THR A 299 -37.93 -13.08 -33.65
C THR A 299 -38.05 -11.66 -33.01
N ASN A 300 -38.48 -10.56 -33.66
CA ASN A 300 -39.81 -10.12 -34.21
C ASN A 300 -40.84 -9.67 -33.12
N VAL A 301 -41.60 -8.55 -33.18
CA VAL A 301 -42.09 -7.66 -34.29
C VAL A 301 -42.19 -6.14 -33.89
N LYS A 302 -42.30 -5.28 -34.93
CA LYS A 302 -42.59 -3.82 -35.12
C LYS A 302 -43.85 -3.27 -34.35
N SER A 303 -44.28 -1.97 -34.32
CA SER A 303 -44.09 -0.77 -35.18
C SER A 303 -44.71 0.57 -34.65
N LYS A 304 -44.24 1.73 -35.22
CA LYS A 304 -44.97 2.99 -35.59
C LYS A 304 -45.28 4.17 -34.61
N ASP A 305 -44.49 5.25 -34.75
CA ASP A 305 -44.81 6.58 -35.38
C ASP A 305 -45.73 7.69 -34.73
N LYS A 306 -45.12 8.90 -34.49
CA LYS A 306 -45.69 10.30 -34.49
C LYS A 306 -46.70 10.75 -33.38
N LYS A 307 -46.71 12.02 -32.88
CA LYS A 307 -45.79 13.20 -33.01
C LYS A 307 -45.97 14.24 -31.86
N HIS A 308 -44.85 14.88 -31.47
CA HIS A 308 -44.62 16.09 -30.63
C HIS A 308 -45.76 16.88 -29.91
N LYS A 309 -45.53 17.23 -28.63
CA LYS A 309 -45.02 18.58 -28.26
C LYS A 309 -44.25 18.62 -26.91
N SER A 310 -43.45 19.66 -26.76
CA SER A 310 -42.42 19.98 -25.75
C SER A 310 -42.80 19.93 -24.25
N THR A 311 -41.83 19.57 -23.39
CA THR A 311 -41.20 20.43 -22.35
C THR A 311 -39.90 19.79 -21.79
N LYS A 312 -39.04 20.56 -21.10
CA LYS A 312 -37.70 20.19 -20.58
C LYS A 312 -37.74 19.19 -19.41
N GLY A 313 -36.67 18.41 -19.24
CA GLY A 313 -36.39 17.63 -18.01
C GLY A 313 -35.46 16.44 -18.23
N SER A 314 -34.14 16.64 -18.21
CA SER A 314 -33.15 15.57 -18.41
C SER A 314 -32.58 15.04 -17.09
N THR A 315 -33.19 13.97 -16.58
CA THR A 315 -32.66 13.20 -15.44
C THR A 315 -31.44 12.37 -15.87
N TRP A 316 -30.37 12.38 -15.09
CA TRP A 316 -29.29 11.39 -15.18
C TRP A 316 -29.38 10.40 -14.03
N TYR A 317 -29.04 9.14 -14.32
CA TYR A 317 -29.36 8.00 -13.47
C TYR A 317 -28.32 7.77 -12.37
N LYS A 318 -28.80 7.45 -11.16
CA LYS A 318 -28.04 6.61 -10.23
C LYS A 318 -27.98 5.18 -10.77
N SER A 319 -26.86 4.49 -10.52
CA SER A 319 -26.83 3.04 -10.44
C SER A 319 -26.61 2.67 -8.97
N GLU A 320 -27.55 1.94 -8.37
CA GLU A 320 -27.47 1.49 -6.98
C GLU A 320 -27.20 -0.02 -6.96
N GLY A 321 -26.13 -0.43 -6.27
CA GLY A 321 -25.83 -1.84 -6.03
C GLY A 321 -26.73 -2.41 -4.95
N ASN A 322 -27.37 -3.55 -5.22
CA ASN A 322 -28.29 -4.18 -4.27
C ASN A 322 -27.54 -4.75 -3.05
N PHE A 323 -27.90 -4.28 -1.86
CA PHE A 323 -27.75 -5.05 -0.62
C PHE A 323 -29.11 -5.62 -0.18
N ASN A 324 -29.09 -6.81 0.43
CA ASN A 324 -30.30 -7.61 0.65
C ASN A 324 -31.24 -7.03 1.70
N ARG A 325 -32.54 -6.98 1.39
CA ARG A 325 -33.61 -6.55 2.32
C ARG A 325 -33.91 -7.61 3.39
N THR A 326 -33.24 -7.55 4.53
CA THR A 326 -33.77 -8.11 5.78
C THR A 326 -34.89 -7.22 6.32
N LYS A 327 -36.07 -7.80 6.60
CA LYS A 327 -37.16 -7.06 7.28
C LYS A 327 -36.83 -6.91 8.77
N PRO A 328 -36.89 -5.70 9.36
CA PRO A 328 -36.72 -5.53 10.80
C PRO A 328 -37.93 -6.10 11.56
N SER A 329 -37.66 -6.66 12.75
CA SER A 329 -38.69 -7.06 13.71
C SER A 329 -39.14 -5.85 14.54
N ASN A 330 -40.44 -5.71 14.78
CA ASN A 330 -41.03 -4.45 15.29
C ASN A 330 -40.67 -4.10 16.76
N ASN A 331 -40.00 -4.99 17.50
CA ASN A 331 -39.67 -4.83 18.92
C ASN A 331 -38.15 -4.79 19.15
N LYS A 332 -37.53 -3.64 18.85
CA LYS A 332 -36.18 -3.27 19.32
C LYS A 332 -36.27 -2.07 20.27
N ASN A 333 -35.86 -2.24 21.53
CA ASN A 333 -35.81 -1.15 22.53
C ASN A 333 -34.51 -0.31 22.43
N TYR A 334 -33.92 -0.21 21.24
CA TYR A 334 -32.74 0.60 20.96
C TYR A 334 -32.90 1.34 19.63
N ILE A 335 -32.15 2.43 19.49
CA ILE A 335 -32.03 3.21 18.25
C ILE A 335 -31.05 2.49 17.34
N ASP A 336 -31.48 2.19 16.11
CA ASP A 336 -30.66 1.52 15.10
C ASP A 336 -30.02 2.60 14.21
N TRP A 337 -28.81 3.04 14.55
CA TRP A 337 -28.21 4.25 13.98
C TRP A 337 -27.96 4.17 12.47
N GLU A 338 -27.61 3.00 11.93
CA GLU A 338 -27.48 2.81 10.49
C GLU A 338 -28.85 2.91 9.79
N TYR A 339 -29.89 2.34 10.40
CA TYR A 339 -31.26 2.44 9.87
C TYR A 339 -31.80 3.88 9.96
N LEU A 340 -31.47 4.64 11.01
CA LEU A 340 -31.81 6.06 11.14
C LEU A 340 -31.14 6.91 10.04
N ILE A 341 -29.88 6.64 9.71
CA ILE A 341 -29.14 7.34 8.63
C ILE A 341 -29.75 7.01 7.26
N CYS A 342 -30.14 5.75 7.02
CA CYS A 342 -30.70 5.33 5.73
C CYS A 342 -32.17 5.68 5.55
N ASN A 343 -32.96 5.75 6.63
CA ASN A 343 -34.43 5.77 6.57
C ASN A 343 -35.06 6.67 7.67
N GLU A 344 -34.42 7.81 7.93
CA GLU A 344 -34.72 8.82 8.97
C GLU A 344 -36.21 8.99 9.31
N LYS A 345 -37.07 9.14 8.31
CA LYS A 345 -38.50 9.42 8.51
C LYS A 345 -39.26 8.27 9.17
N ASP A 346 -39.05 7.04 8.69
CA ASP A 346 -39.75 5.86 9.23
C ASP A 346 -39.26 5.56 10.66
N GLU A 347 -37.96 5.74 10.92
CA GLU A 347 -37.37 5.52 12.24
C GLU A 347 -37.72 6.64 13.23
N MET A 348 -37.74 7.91 12.83
CA MET A 348 -38.31 8.98 13.67
C MET A 348 -39.80 8.74 13.95
N GLN A 349 -40.58 8.29 12.96
CA GLN A 349 -42.00 7.94 13.19
C GLN A 349 -42.13 6.79 14.20
N ARG A 350 -41.24 5.78 14.16
CA ARG A 350 -41.15 4.69 15.16
C ARG A 350 -40.84 5.25 16.56
N LEU A 351 -39.82 6.09 16.69
CA LEU A 351 -39.37 6.63 17.98
C LEU A 351 -40.38 7.60 18.60
N ILE A 352 -41.09 8.39 17.79
CA ILE A 352 -42.24 9.21 18.24
C ILE A 352 -43.40 8.32 18.68
N THR A 353 -43.74 7.27 17.92
CA THR A 353 -44.82 6.32 18.28
C THR A 353 -44.49 5.51 19.54
N GLN A 354 -43.21 5.30 19.84
CA GLN A 354 -42.72 4.70 21.08
C GLN A 354 -42.56 5.69 22.24
N GLY A 355 -42.84 7.00 22.06
CA GLY A 355 -42.72 8.02 23.10
C GLY A 355 -41.28 8.36 23.51
N ILE A 356 -40.29 7.98 22.69
CA ILE A 356 -38.86 8.23 22.93
C ILE A 356 -38.46 9.64 22.48
N ILE A 357 -39.16 10.19 21.48
CA ILE A 357 -38.97 11.54 20.94
C ILE A 357 -40.32 12.27 20.98
N ASP A 358 -40.36 13.49 21.53
CA ASP A 358 -41.57 14.30 21.50
C ASP A 358 -41.78 14.96 20.12
N SER A 359 -43.01 14.91 19.64
CA SER A 359 -43.48 15.43 18.36
C SER A 359 -43.19 16.92 18.12
N SER A 360 -42.95 17.69 19.19
CA SER A 360 -42.61 19.11 19.16
C SER A 360 -41.16 19.43 18.73
N SER A 361 -40.27 18.42 18.71
CA SER A 361 -38.81 18.61 18.74
C SER A 361 -38.08 18.62 17.38
N GLN A 362 -38.76 18.95 16.28
CA GLN A 362 -38.14 19.04 14.94
C GLN A 362 -37.65 20.47 14.61
N PRO A 363 -36.48 20.63 13.94
CA PRO A 363 -35.54 19.59 13.51
C PRO A 363 -34.61 19.12 14.64
N LEU A 364 -34.51 17.80 14.82
CA LEU A 364 -33.76 17.19 15.91
C LEU A 364 -32.28 17.00 15.50
N THR A 365 -31.42 17.91 15.93
CA THR A 365 -29.99 17.89 15.55
C THR A 365 -29.23 16.86 16.39
N VAL A 366 -28.93 15.69 15.81
CA VAL A 366 -28.06 14.68 16.44
C VAL A 366 -26.60 15.17 16.39
N ASN A 367 -26.17 15.83 17.46
CA ASN A 367 -24.77 16.20 17.67
C ASN A 367 -23.92 14.96 17.96
N LEU A 368 -23.47 14.27 16.90
CA LEU A 368 -22.43 13.24 17.02
C LEU A 368 -21.15 13.87 17.59
N PRO A 369 -20.49 13.25 18.60
CA PRO A 369 -19.33 13.84 19.27
C PRO A 369 -18.04 13.68 18.43
N LEU A 370 -17.96 14.40 17.31
CA LEU A 370 -16.74 14.55 16.49
C LEU A 370 -15.82 15.70 16.98
N ILE A 371 -15.85 15.95 18.29
CA ILE A 371 -14.73 16.43 19.08
C ILE A 371 -14.52 15.36 20.16
N SER A 372 -13.31 14.82 20.29
CA SER A 372 -13.03 13.73 21.24
C SER A 372 -13.36 14.17 22.68
N LEU A 373 -14.51 13.75 23.20
CA LEU A 373 -15.01 14.18 24.51
C LEU A 373 -14.05 13.78 25.64
N GLU A 374 -13.31 12.68 25.46
CA GLU A 374 -12.22 12.21 26.32
C GLU A 374 -11.06 13.22 26.50
N ARG A 375 -10.96 14.25 25.65
CA ARG A 375 -9.95 15.33 25.76
C ARG A 375 -10.50 16.62 26.34
N ALA A 376 -11.81 16.71 26.58
CA ALA A 376 -12.42 17.84 27.27
C ALA A 376 -12.16 17.73 28.78
N VAL A 377 -11.06 18.31 29.25
CA VAL A 377 -10.87 18.62 30.67
C VAL A 377 -12.09 19.44 31.15
N PRO A 378 -12.69 19.15 32.32
CA PRO A 378 -13.84 19.89 32.81
C PRO A 378 -13.56 21.40 32.82
N GLY A 379 -14.35 22.15 32.04
CA GLY A 379 -14.19 23.59 31.82
C GLY A 379 -14.20 24.02 30.34
N HIS A 380 -13.94 23.12 29.38
CA HIS A 380 -14.07 23.46 27.96
C HIS A 380 -15.54 23.55 27.53
N ALA A 381 -15.89 24.65 26.85
CA ALA A 381 -17.22 24.87 26.31
C ALA A 381 -17.50 24.03 25.05
N LEU A 382 -18.79 23.89 24.72
CA LEU A 382 -19.21 23.42 23.40
C LEU A 382 -18.70 24.38 22.31
N SER A 383 -18.32 23.86 21.14
CA SER A 383 -17.87 24.66 19.99
C SER A 383 -18.80 25.87 19.75
N PRO A 384 -18.28 27.13 19.77
CA PRO A 384 -19.11 28.32 19.56
C PRO A 384 -19.59 28.49 18.11
N PHE A 385 -19.12 27.63 17.20
CA PHE A 385 -19.41 27.67 15.77
C PHE A 385 -20.43 26.62 15.33
N VAL A 386 -21.30 27.03 14.41
CA VAL A 386 -21.97 26.13 13.47
C VAL A 386 -20.97 25.77 12.36
N LEU A 387 -20.61 24.49 12.28
CA LEU A 387 -19.80 23.93 11.19
C LEU A 387 -20.63 23.86 9.89
N ASN A 388 -20.01 24.23 8.77
CA ASN A 388 -20.53 24.10 7.40
C ASN A 388 -21.96 24.68 7.21
N SER A 389 -22.22 25.85 7.82
CA SER A 389 -23.47 26.59 7.66
C SER A 389 -23.80 26.89 6.18
N ALA A 390 -24.98 26.47 5.72
CA ALA A 390 -25.46 26.65 4.35
C ALA A 390 -25.69 28.11 3.93
N ASP A 391 -25.66 29.05 4.88
CA ASP A 391 -25.70 30.50 4.63
C ASP A 391 -24.41 31.00 3.95
N ILE A 392 -23.28 30.33 4.25
CA ILE A 392 -21.96 30.69 3.74
C ILE A 392 -21.76 30.00 2.40
N ARG A 393 -21.88 30.78 1.31
CA ARG A 393 -21.72 30.29 -0.06
C ARG A 393 -20.77 31.20 -0.84
N ILE A 394 -19.91 30.56 -1.61
CA ILE A 394 -18.97 31.18 -2.55
C ILE A 394 -19.29 30.63 -3.94
N PHE A 395 -19.24 31.47 -4.95
CA PHE A 395 -19.59 31.11 -6.33
C PHE A 395 -18.77 31.94 -7.33
N ILE A 396 -18.54 31.42 -8.53
CA ILE A 396 -17.84 32.16 -9.59
C ILE A 396 -18.86 32.94 -10.43
N LYS A 397 -18.60 34.22 -10.67
CA LYS A 397 -19.32 35.10 -11.59
C LYS A 397 -18.43 35.33 -12.82
N THR A 398 -18.84 34.85 -13.99
CA THR A 398 -18.17 35.15 -15.28
C THR A 398 -18.81 36.39 -15.93
N THR A 399 -18.04 37.19 -16.67
CA THR A 399 -18.57 38.39 -17.36
C THR A 399 -19.17 38.09 -18.74
N SER A 400 -19.01 36.88 -19.27
CA SER A 400 -19.62 36.41 -20.51
C SER A 400 -19.75 34.87 -20.52
N PRO A 401 -20.86 34.29 -21.01
CA PRO A 401 -21.00 32.84 -21.12
C PRO A 401 -20.45 32.25 -22.44
N ASP A 402 -20.31 33.07 -23.50
CA ASP A 402 -20.11 32.58 -24.87
C ASP A 402 -18.63 32.48 -25.34
N VAL A 403 -17.67 32.87 -24.50
CA VAL A 403 -16.25 32.68 -24.79
C VAL A 403 -15.82 31.31 -24.26
N GLY A 404 -15.69 30.32 -25.15
CA GLY A 404 -15.38 28.91 -24.85
C GLY A 404 -13.97 28.61 -24.30
N TRP A 405 -13.36 29.60 -23.63
CA TRP A 405 -12.08 29.56 -22.91
C TRP A 405 -12.22 30.13 -21.50
N SER A 406 -13.45 30.34 -21.01
CA SER A 406 -13.69 30.63 -19.59
C SER A 406 -13.15 29.48 -18.75
N GLU A 407 -12.14 29.79 -17.93
CA GLU A 407 -11.39 28.79 -17.19
C GLU A 407 -12.32 28.04 -16.23
N ASN A 408 -12.43 26.72 -16.41
CA ASN A 408 -13.33 25.83 -15.64
C ASN A 408 -12.87 25.63 -14.20
N TYR A 409 -12.79 26.72 -13.44
CA TYR A 409 -12.48 26.71 -12.02
C TYR A 409 -13.67 26.17 -11.21
N ILE A 410 -13.36 25.33 -10.24
CA ILE A 410 -14.31 24.72 -9.30
C ILE A 410 -13.91 25.15 -7.89
N ILE A 411 -14.90 25.60 -7.13
CA ILE A 411 -14.73 25.93 -5.71
C ILE A 411 -14.96 24.65 -4.90
N LYS A 412 -13.90 24.09 -4.33
CA LYS A 412 -13.99 23.06 -3.29
C LYS A 412 -13.94 23.75 -1.93
N ASN A 413 -15.10 23.94 -1.30
CA ASN A 413 -15.16 24.39 0.10
C ASN A 413 -14.43 23.37 0.99
N LEU A 414 -13.65 23.86 1.96
CA LEU A 414 -12.88 23.05 2.91
C LEU A 414 -13.42 23.21 4.34
N LEU A 415 -13.72 24.45 4.74
CA LEU A 415 -14.28 24.75 6.07
C LEU A 415 -15.11 26.03 6.00
N CYS A 416 -16.37 25.98 6.46
CA CYS A 416 -17.13 27.18 6.79
C CYS A 416 -17.48 27.16 8.28
N LEU A 417 -17.24 28.27 8.99
CA LEU A 417 -17.64 28.45 10.39
C LEU A 417 -18.53 29.68 10.53
N LYS A 418 -19.57 29.58 11.36
CA LYS A 418 -20.44 30.70 11.72
C LYS A 418 -20.64 30.75 13.24
N ILE A 419 -20.25 31.85 13.88
CA ILE A 419 -20.51 32.07 15.31
C ILE A 419 -22.02 32.32 15.50
N ASN A 420 -22.64 31.59 16.41
CA ASN A 420 -24.09 31.64 16.61
C ASN A 420 -24.50 32.78 17.55
N ALA A 421 -24.80 33.96 17.00
CA ALA A 421 -25.14 35.19 17.73
C ALA A 421 -26.54 35.18 18.43
N GLY A 422 -27.05 34.01 18.82
CA GLY A 422 -28.24 33.90 19.67
C GLY A 422 -27.99 34.31 21.13
N ASN A 423 -29.04 34.36 21.95
CA ASN A 423 -28.97 34.87 23.34
C ASN A 423 -27.94 34.17 24.26
N ASN A 424 -27.46 32.98 23.89
CA ASN A 424 -26.45 32.24 24.64
C ASN A 424 -25.00 32.68 24.32
N ALA A 425 -24.78 33.58 23.35
CA ALA A 425 -23.46 34.11 22.96
C ALA A 425 -22.84 35.11 23.96
N LYS A 426 -23.18 34.97 25.25
CA LYS A 426 -22.65 35.75 26.38
C LYS A 426 -22.13 34.80 27.45
N VAL A 427 -20.93 34.28 27.24
CA VAL A 427 -20.09 33.79 28.35
C VAL A 427 -19.47 35.02 28.99
N ASP A 428 -19.70 35.20 30.30
CA ASP A 428 -19.23 36.34 31.12
C ASP A 428 -19.47 37.75 30.54
N GLY A 429 -20.47 37.90 29.66
CA GLY A 429 -20.87 39.18 29.07
C GLY A 429 -20.01 39.67 27.90
N ILE A 430 -18.95 38.95 27.52
CA ILE A 430 -18.13 39.23 26.34
C ILE A 430 -18.85 38.69 25.10
N LEU A 431 -18.89 39.50 24.02
CA LEU A 431 -19.40 39.06 22.72
C LEU A 431 -18.31 38.29 21.97
N GLU A 432 -18.57 37.01 21.71
CA GLU A 432 -17.62 36.17 21.00
C GLU A 432 -17.61 36.49 19.50
N ILE A 433 -16.44 36.84 18.97
CA ILE A 433 -16.23 37.23 17.57
C ILE A 433 -14.89 36.70 17.05
N PHE A 434 -14.77 36.48 15.74
CA PHE A 434 -13.49 36.19 15.11
C PHE A 434 -12.55 37.41 15.17
N ARG A 435 -11.38 37.25 15.79
CA ARG A 435 -10.36 38.28 15.93
C ARG A 435 -9.27 38.18 14.87
N CYS A 436 -8.73 36.98 14.66
CA CYS A 436 -7.59 36.74 13.78
C CYS A 436 -7.79 35.50 12.90
N LEU A 437 -7.17 35.55 11.73
CA LEU A 437 -7.00 34.48 10.75
C LEU A 437 -5.56 34.57 10.25
N VAL A 438 -4.87 33.43 10.13
CA VAL A 438 -3.58 33.29 9.42
C VAL A 438 -3.54 31.93 8.72
N LEU A 439 -3.23 31.94 7.43
CA LEU A 439 -2.83 30.76 6.65
C LEU A 439 -1.29 30.63 6.62
N LYS A 440 -0.78 29.38 6.67
CA LYS A 440 0.66 29.07 6.59
C LYS A 440 0.89 27.82 5.73
N PRO A 441 1.62 27.90 4.61
CA PRO A 441 1.93 26.74 3.78
C PRO A 441 3.01 25.89 4.45
N LEU A 442 2.88 24.56 4.35
CA LEU A 442 3.88 23.61 4.83
C LEU A 442 4.60 22.98 3.62
N TYR A 443 5.76 23.53 3.30
CA TYR A 443 6.68 22.98 2.30
C TYR A 443 7.68 22.03 2.95
N MET A 444 7.74 20.79 2.46
CA MET A 444 8.67 19.75 2.91
C MET A 444 9.96 19.78 2.10
N LYS A 445 11.09 19.33 2.66
CA LYS A 445 12.37 19.23 1.92
C LYS A 445 12.38 18.17 0.82
N LYS A 446 11.49 17.19 0.90
CA LYS A 446 11.29 16.14 -0.11
C LYS A 446 10.00 16.40 -0.87
N GLU A 447 9.98 16.02 -2.15
CA GLU A 447 8.76 16.03 -2.93
C GLU A 447 7.72 15.11 -2.29
N CYS A 448 6.50 15.62 -2.12
CA CYS A 448 5.41 14.95 -1.41
C CYS A 448 4.06 15.06 -2.13
N ASN A 449 4.02 15.77 -3.26
CA ASN A 449 2.81 16.06 -4.01
C ASN A 449 3.04 15.87 -5.52
N ILE A 450 2.54 14.74 -6.03
CA ILE A 450 2.74 14.32 -7.44
C ILE A 450 1.92 15.19 -8.40
N SER A 451 0.84 15.84 -7.93
CA SER A 451 -0.03 16.71 -8.74
C SER A 451 0.61 18.07 -9.15
N GLY A 452 1.91 18.25 -8.91
CA GLY A 452 2.65 19.50 -9.18
C GLY A 452 3.24 19.65 -10.59
N VAL A 453 3.05 18.68 -11.50
CA VAL A 453 3.74 18.65 -12.81
C VAL A 453 3.15 19.61 -13.86
N LYS A 454 1.89 20.06 -13.69
CA LYS A 454 1.19 20.91 -14.66
C LYS A 454 1.18 22.38 -14.24
N LYS A 455 1.51 23.27 -15.18
CA LYS A 455 1.44 24.73 -14.98
C LYS A 455 0.01 25.17 -14.65
N SER A 456 -0.15 25.87 -13.53
CA SER A 456 -1.40 26.52 -13.13
C SER A 456 -1.07 27.90 -12.57
N ILE A 457 -1.91 28.89 -12.89
CA ILE A 457 -1.78 30.27 -12.39
C ILE A 457 -1.78 30.31 -10.85
N LEU A 458 -2.39 29.31 -10.20
CA LEU A 458 -2.54 29.21 -8.74
C LEU A 458 -1.54 28.25 -8.08
N ARG A 459 -0.60 27.62 -8.82
CA ARG A 459 0.35 26.66 -8.24
C ARG A 459 1.77 27.03 -8.66
N SER A 460 2.58 27.48 -7.70
CA SER A 460 3.99 27.80 -7.94
C SER A 460 4.85 26.55 -8.18
N ASP A 461 6.09 26.74 -8.64
CA ASP A 461 7.06 25.66 -8.82
C ASP A 461 7.37 24.90 -7.49
N LYS A 462 7.07 25.51 -6.34
CA LYS A 462 7.19 24.90 -5.01
C LYS A 462 6.05 23.92 -4.68
N TYR A 463 4.98 23.86 -5.47
CA TYR A 463 3.77 23.09 -5.15
C TYR A 463 4.00 21.57 -5.00
N LYS A 464 5.01 21.00 -5.70
CA LYS A 464 5.43 19.59 -5.54
C LYS A 464 6.01 19.27 -4.15
N TYR A 465 6.45 20.28 -3.42
CA TYR A 465 6.90 20.21 -2.02
C TYR A 465 5.79 20.59 -1.02
N LEU A 466 4.62 21.06 -1.48
CA LEU A 466 3.52 21.45 -0.60
C LEU A 466 2.77 20.22 -0.10
N GLN A 467 2.91 19.90 1.18
CA GLN A 467 2.14 18.85 1.84
C GLN A 467 0.73 19.35 2.21
N GLY A 468 0.58 20.63 2.54
CA GLY A 468 -0.70 21.22 2.93
C GLY A 468 -0.60 22.68 3.38
N VAL A 469 -1.75 23.29 3.64
CA VAL A 469 -1.88 24.63 4.23
C VAL A 469 -2.49 24.50 5.63
N SER A 470 -1.80 25.04 6.62
CA SER A 470 -2.30 25.15 7.99
C SER A 470 -3.06 26.46 8.14
N CYS A 471 -4.17 26.45 8.87
CA CYS A 471 -4.96 27.63 9.17
C CYS A 471 -5.10 27.78 10.68
N PHE A 472 -4.88 28.99 11.20
CA PHE A 472 -5.14 29.33 12.59
C PHE A 472 -6.16 30.46 12.69
N ILE A 473 -7.20 30.23 13.48
CA ILE A 473 -8.30 31.18 13.70
C ILE A 473 -8.39 31.47 15.19
N CYS A 474 -8.55 32.73 15.58
CA CYS A 474 -8.83 33.13 16.96
C CYS A 474 -10.24 33.69 17.08
N THR A 475 -10.95 33.28 18.13
CA THR A 475 -12.05 34.07 18.68
C THR A 475 -11.49 35.08 19.69
N THR A 476 -12.25 35.48 20.71
CA THR A 476 -11.77 36.40 21.76
C THR A 476 -10.87 35.69 22.76
N GLN A 477 -11.15 34.43 23.13
CA GLN A 477 -10.43 33.71 24.20
C GLN A 477 -9.83 32.35 23.79
N GLU A 478 -10.26 31.75 22.68
CA GLU A 478 -9.69 30.48 22.18
C GLU A 478 -9.15 30.61 20.74
N GLY A 479 -8.12 29.82 20.44
CA GLY A 479 -7.56 29.66 19.10
C GLY A 479 -7.68 28.24 18.59
N TYR A 480 -7.91 28.07 17.29
CA TYR A 480 -8.22 26.78 16.66
C TYR A 480 -7.28 26.54 15.47
N LEU A 481 -6.51 25.45 15.51
CA LEU A 481 -5.59 25.03 14.46
C LEU A 481 -6.23 23.97 13.56
N TYR A 482 -6.34 24.27 12.27
CA TYR A 482 -6.72 23.34 11.21
C TYR A 482 -5.55 23.11 10.25
N HIS A 483 -5.60 22.01 9.50
CA HIS A 483 -4.62 21.72 8.45
C HIS A 483 -5.26 20.98 7.28
N PHE A 484 -5.08 21.51 6.08
CA PHE A 484 -5.66 20.99 4.84
C PHE A 484 -4.55 20.42 3.95
N SER A 485 -4.53 19.10 3.77
CA SER A 485 -3.53 18.45 2.91
C SER A 485 -3.82 18.69 1.43
N THR A 486 -2.78 18.74 0.59
CA THR A 486 -2.92 18.85 -0.87
C THR A 486 -3.53 17.61 -1.51
N THR A 487 -3.32 16.43 -0.90
CA THR A 487 -3.72 15.11 -1.41
C THR A 487 -5.10 14.63 -0.97
N SER A 488 -5.72 15.27 0.04
CA SER A 488 -7.03 14.86 0.57
C SER A 488 -8.18 15.28 -0.35
N ASN A 489 -8.60 14.36 -1.22
CA ASN A 489 -9.72 14.59 -2.14
C ASN A 489 -11.10 14.54 -1.46
N GLY A 490 -11.23 13.97 -0.26
CA GLY A 490 -12.43 14.07 0.59
C GLY A 490 -12.86 15.52 0.84
N SER A 491 -14.17 15.76 0.94
CA SER A 491 -14.76 17.11 0.91
C SER A 491 -15.18 17.69 2.27
N LEU A 492 -15.11 16.92 3.37
CA LEU A 492 -15.63 17.36 4.68
C LEU A 492 -14.74 17.06 5.91
N ASP A 493 -13.56 16.47 5.76
CA ASP A 493 -12.71 16.01 6.89
C ASP A 493 -11.89 17.14 7.58
N ALA A 494 -12.48 18.33 7.71
CA ALA A 494 -11.87 19.52 8.31
C ALA A 494 -11.84 19.44 9.84
N THR A 495 -11.16 18.43 10.37
CA THR A 495 -10.98 18.23 11.82
C THR A 495 -10.10 19.34 12.40
N CYS A 496 -10.52 19.91 13.55
CA CYS A 496 -9.67 20.79 14.33
C CYS A 496 -8.56 19.94 14.97
N LEU A 497 -7.30 20.27 14.71
CA LEU A 497 -6.16 19.54 15.26
C LEU A 497 -6.03 19.75 16.77
N THR A 498 -6.23 21.00 17.23
CA THR A 498 -5.98 21.43 18.61
C THR A 498 -6.61 22.80 18.87
N THR A 499 -7.21 22.95 20.05
CA THR A 499 -7.66 24.24 20.62
C THR A 499 -6.61 24.79 21.59
N TYR A 500 -6.42 26.10 21.58
CA TYR A 500 -5.42 26.85 22.36
C TYR A 500 -6.16 27.83 23.28
N PRO A 501 -6.19 27.59 24.60
CA PRO A 501 -6.78 28.53 25.57
C PRO A 501 -5.78 29.64 25.89
N PHE A 502 -6.18 30.89 25.70
CA PHE A 502 -5.35 32.08 25.96
C PHE A 502 -5.55 32.62 27.38
N THR A 503 -4.58 33.37 27.92
CA THR A 503 -4.69 33.86 29.31
C THR A 503 -5.55 35.12 29.44
N ALA A 504 -5.73 35.86 28.34
CA ALA A 504 -6.56 37.07 28.24
C ALA A 504 -7.03 37.31 26.79
N PRO A 505 -7.93 38.28 26.51
CA PRO A 505 -8.47 38.52 25.16
C PRO A 505 -7.44 38.79 24.07
N VAL A 506 -7.59 38.12 22.92
CA VAL A 506 -6.65 38.20 21.79
C VAL A 506 -6.78 39.49 20.99
N HIS A 507 -5.62 40.10 20.75
CA HIS A 507 -5.43 41.26 19.86
C HIS A 507 -4.84 40.83 18.51
N HIS A 508 -3.72 40.10 18.52
CA HIS A 508 -2.98 39.70 17.32
C HIS A 508 -2.29 38.34 17.50
N ILE A 509 -1.92 37.69 16.39
CA ILE A 509 -1.14 36.45 16.37
C ILE A 509 -0.01 36.49 15.34
N ALA A 510 1.02 35.69 15.57
CA ALA A 510 1.97 35.23 14.55
C ALA A 510 2.13 33.72 14.64
N LEU A 511 2.15 33.06 13.48
CA LEU A 511 2.22 31.62 13.35
C LEU A 511 3.54 31.21 12.70
N GLU A 512 4.46 30.63 13.49
CA GLU A 512 5.54 29.82 12.93
C GLU A 512 5.02 28.42 12.56
N HIS A 513 5.90 27.56 12.05
CA HIS A 513 5.56 26.15 11.81
C HIS A 513 5.64 25.30 13.08
N THR A 514 6.38 25.73 14.11
CA THR A 514 6.61 24.99 15.37
C THR A 514 6.05 25.68 16.62
N ILE A 515 5.90 27.00 16.59
CA ILE A 515 5.49 27.84 17.72
C ILE A 515 4.36 28.80 17.28
N LEU A 516 3.41 29.05 18.16
CA LEU A 516 2.40 30.10 18.02
C LEU A 516 2.73 31.24 18.98
N HIS A 517 2.74 32.48 18.49
CA HIS A 517 2.84 33.68 19.31
C HIS A 517 1.53 34.44 19.30
N VAL A 518 1.05 34.84 20.48
CA VAL A 518 -0.26 35.50 20.65
C VAL A 518 -0.08 36.74 21.52
N LEU A 519 -0.56 37.87 21.02
CA LEU A 519 -0.68 39.09 21.80
C LEU A 519 -2.08 39.13 22.42
N THR A 520 -2.13 39.06 23.74
CA THR A 520 -3.33 39.20 24.56
C THR A 520 -3.27 40.47 25.38
N GLU A 521 -4.36 40.83 26.08
CA GLU A 521 -4.37 41.93 27.05
C GLU A 521 -3.36 41.75 28.20
N ALA A 522 -2.91 40.51 28.47
CA ALA A 522 -1.89 40.21 29.48
C ALA A 522 -0.44 40.33 28.96
N GLY A 523 -0.23 40.29 27.64
CA GLY A 523 1.07 40.45 27.00
C GLY A 523 1.32 39.51 25.82
N LEU A 524 2.58 39.16 25.60
CA LEU A 524 3.00 38.21 24.56
C LEU A 524 3.12 36.80 25.14
N GLU A 525 2.21 35.94 24.70
CA GLU A 525 2.16 34.50 24.99
C GLU A 525 2.82 33.71 23.84
N SER A 526 3.42 32.55 24.15
CA SER A 526 4.09 31.68 23.17
C SER A 526 3.80 30.20 23.47
N TYR A 527 3.25 29.47 22.50
CA TYR A 527 2.70 28.12 22.67
C TYR A 527 3.34 27.09 21.72
N THR A 528 3.44 25.82 22.15
CA THR A 528 3.88 24.72 21.28
C THR A 528 2.79 24.26 20.31
N LEU A 529 3.16 23.98 19.05
CA LEU A 529 2.22 23.53 18.01
C LEU A 529 2.14 22.00 17.87
N ARG A 530 0.90 21.50 17.74
CA ARG A 530 0.60 20.08 17.47
C ARG A 530 0.64 19.67 15.99
N LEU A 531 0.92 20.60 15.07
CA LEU A 531 1.06 20.33 13.62
C LEU A 531 2.05 19.17 13.36
N SER A 532 3.18 19.18 14.05
CA SER A 532 4.21 18.12 14.08
C SER A 532 3.65 16.70 14.27
N HIS A 533 2.67 16.54 15.17
CA HIS A 533 2.07 15.25 15.51
C HIS A 533 1.06 14.79 14.45
N HIS A 534 0.41 15.75 13.78
CA HIS A 534 -0.49 15.47 12.66
C HIS A 534 0.27 15.00 11.43
N ILE A 535 1.34 15.71 11.06
CA ILE A 535 2.22 15.35 9.93
C ILE A 535 2.90 14.00 10.17
N ALA A 536 3.33 13.73 11.41
CA ALA A 536 3.84 12.41 11.79
C ALA A 536 2.81 11.31 11.47
N LYS A 537 1.57 11.42 11.96
CA LYS A 537 0.51 10.42 11.71
C LYS A 537 0.19 10.22 10.23
N LEU A 538 0.17 11.29 9.44
CA LEU A 538 -0.03 11.19 7.98
C LEU A 538 1.08 10.39 7.28
N SER A 539 2.31 10.40 7.81
CA SER A 539 3.44 9.63 7.26
C SER A 539 3.46 8.14 7.62
N ASN A 540 2.60 7.69 8.53
CA ASN A 540 2.60 6.30 9.04
C ASN A 540 2.11 5.26 8.02
N SER A 541 1.50 5.66 6.89
CA SER A 541 0.82 4.77 5.94
C SER A 541 1.73 3.92 5.05
N MET A 542 3.06 4.11 5.10
CA MET A 542 4.02 3.45 4.20
C MET A 542 5.18 2.73 4.90
N ASP A 543 5.53 3.09 6.14
CA ASP A 543 6.80 2.66 6.78
C ASP A 543 6.61 2.55 8.32
N SER A 544 5.85 1.54 8.75
CA SER A 544 5.27 1.45 10.12
C SER A 544 6.28 1.54 11.27
N VAL A 545 7.50 1.02 11.08
CA VAL A 545 8.55 0.92 12.10
C VAL A 545 9.29 2.25 12.32
N ARG A 546 9.16 3.24 11.42
CA ARG A 546 10.00 4.46 11.42
C ARG A 546 9.30 5.74 11.87
N ALA A 547 8.00 5.70 12.15
CA ALA A 547 7.17 6.92 12.19
C ALA A 547 6.48 7.21 13.54
N THR A 548 6.65 6.38 14.57
CA THR A 548 6.09 6.54 15.93
C THR A 548 6.23 7.97 16.47
N CYS A 549 5.20 8.46 17.16
CA CYS A 549 5.09 9.85 17.61
C CYS A 549 4.61 9.89 19.07
N PRO A 550 5.05 10.87 19.89
CA PRO A 550 4.59 10.98 21.28
C PRO A 550 3.07 11.11 21.39
N SER A 551 2.52 10.68 22.53
CA SER A 551 1.10 10.84 22.82
C SER A 551 0.68 12.32 22.80
N VAL A 552 -0.51 12.59 22.26
CA VAL A 552 -0.99 13.96 22.01
C VAL A 552 -1.54 14.56 23.31
N GLU A 553 -0.64 15.16 24.09
CA GLU A 553 -0.98 15.87 25.32
C GLU A 553 -1.45 17.32 25.08
N PRO A 554 -2.06 17.99 26.09
CA PRO A 554 -2.40 19.41 26.01
C PRO A 554 -1.19 20.28 25.64
N VAL A 555 -1.43 21.40 24.95
CA VAL A 555 -0.36 22.34 24.55
C VAL A 555 0.30 22.99 25.78
N SER A 556 1.56 23.42 25.60
CA SER A 556 2.31 24.12 26.64
C SER A 556 2.51 25.59 26.28
N LEU A 557 2.26 26.46 27.26
CA LEU A 557 2.65 27.88 27.24
C LEU A 557 4.15 27.94 27.59
N ILE A 558 4.99 28.09 26.56
CA ILE A 558 6.45 28.08 26.68
C ILE A 558 7.07 29.46 26.94
N GLY A 559 6.32 30.54 26.74
CA GLY A 559 6.74 31.90 27.04
C GLY A 559 5.56 32.80 27.38
N LEU A 560 5.76 33.69 28.35
CA LEU A 560 4.83 34.73 28.75
C LEU A 560 5.66 35.97 29.11
N ARG A 561 5.47 37.09 28.40
CA ARG A 561 6.15 38.36 28.69
C ARG A 561 5.15 39.52 28.62
N PRO A 562 4.95 40.31 29.69
CA PRO A 562 4.04 41.45 29.65
C PRO A 562 4.60 42.56 28.75
N PHE A 563 3.73 43.16 27.94
CA PHE A 563 4.04 44.35 27.14
C PHE A 563 2.86 45.31 27.22
N LEU A 564 3.13 46.59 27.46
CA LEU A 564 2.11 47.62 27.64
C LEU A 564 1.84 48.37 26.33
N GLY A 565 0.57 48.67 26.05
CA GLY A 565 0.15 49.55 24.95
C GLY A 565 0.35 49.01 23.53
N ILE A 566 0.67 47.71 23.35
CA ILE A 566 0.89 47.13 22.01
C ILE A 566 -0.39 47.19 21.17
N GLN A 567 -0.32 47.85 20.02
CA GLN A 567 -1.42 48.01 19.07
C GLN A 567 -1.32 47.06 17.86
N LYS A 568 -0.11 46.60 17.52
CA LYS A 568 0.13 45.68 16.40
C LYS A 568 1.27 44.71 16.72
N LEU A 569 1.13 43.46 16.29
CA LEU A 569 2.19 42.44 16.27
C LEU A 569 2.45 42.04 14.81
N LEU A 570 3.73 41.95 14.45
CA LEU A 570 4.23 41.53 13.14
C LEU A 570 5.36 40.50 13.34
N HIS A 571 5.62 39.67 12.33
CA HIS A 571 6.59 38.57 12.40
C HIS A 571 7.34 38.41 11.08
N THR A 572 8.66 38.30 11.18
CA THR A 572 9.57 37.90 10.08
C THR A 572 10.18 36.53 10.39
N ARG A 573 11.16 36.07 9.59
CA ARG A 573 11.84 34.78 9.82
C ARG A 573 12.68 34.77 11.10
N SER A 574 13.24 35.92 11.50
CA SER A 574 14.14 36.04 12.65
C SER A 574 13.67 37.02 13.73
N TYR A 575 12.58 37.78 13.52
CA TYR A 575 12.13 38.80 14.48
C TYR A 575 10.61 38.81 14.67
N ILE A 576 10.17 39.04 15.92
CA ILE A 576 8.82 39.55 16.20
C ILE A 576 8.94 41.06 16.41
N VAL A 577 8.12 41.83 15.71
CA VAL A 577 8.03 43.28 15.87
C VAL A 577 6.71 43.64 16.56
N LEU A 578 6.80 44.34 17.69
CA LEU A 578 5.64 44.87 18.42
C LEU A 578 5.62 46.39 18.28
N LEU A 579 4.48 46.95 17.90
CA LEU A 579 4.28 48.40 17.82
C LEU A 579 3.38 48.85 18.97
N ALA A 580 3.92 49.65 19.88
CA ALA A 580 3.24 50.19 21.05
C ALA A 580 2.83 51.65 20.84
N LYS A 581 1.68 52.02 21.39
CA LYS A 581 1.24 53.42 21.51
C LYS A 581 1.23 53.82 22.98
N ALA A 582 1.96 54.90 23.30
CA ALA A 582 1.86 55.65 24.54
C ALA A 582 1.09 56.96 24.30
N ASP A 583 0.82 57.74 25.35
CA ASP A 583 -0.07 58.92 25.30
C ASP A 583 0.32 59.98 24.25
N SER A 584 1.59 60.03 23.84
CA SER A 584 2.12 61.01 22.88
C SER A 584 3.18 60.47 21.91
N SER A 585 3.44 59.16 21.89
CA SER A 585 4.47 58.56 21.02
C SER A 585 4.17 57.11 20.65
N TRP A 586 4.73 56.67 19.52
CA TRP A 586 4.78 55.25 19.14
C TRP A 586 6.18 54.69 19.35
N THR A 587 6.25 53.44 19.79
CA THR A 587 7.52 52.71 20.04
C THR A 587 7.49 51.36 19.34
N MET A 588 8.52 51.09 18.55
CA MET A 588 8.76 49.80 17.90
C MET A 588 9.74 48.99 18.75
N TYR A 589 9.32 47.79 19.15
CA TYR A 589 10.19 46.76 19.72
C TYR A 589 10.49 45.71 18.65
N SER A 590 11.77 45.43 18.38
CA SER A 590 12.19 44.28 17.57
C SER A 590 12.80 43.21 18.49
N LEU A 591 12.16 42.05 18.55
CA LEU A 591 12.54 40.92 19.41
C LEU A 591 13.17 39.82 18.56
N ASN A 592 14.46 39.52 18.79
CA ASN A 592 15.21 38.53 18.04
C ASN A 592 14.81 37.10 18.47
N LEU A 593 14.30 36.29 17.54
CA LEU A 593 13.76 34.95 17.80
C LEU A 593 14.89 33.94 18.13
N PRO A 594 14.69 33.04 19.10
CA PRO A 594 15.61 31.93 19.32
C PRO A 594 15.55 30.93 18.17
N LYS A 595 16.70 30.39 17.77
CA LYS A 595 16.73 29.26 16.83
C LYS A 595 16.14 28.01 17.47
N PHE A 596 15.63 27.08 16.66
CA PHE A 596 15.00 25.84 17.11
C PHE A 596 15.91 25.00 18.02
N GLU A 597 17.23 25.02 17.79
CA GLU A 597 18.19 24.34 18.67
C GLU A 597 18.26 24.98 20.08
N ASN A 598 18.13 26.30 20.19
CA ASN A 598 18.13 27.00 21.47
C ASN A 598 16.88 26.61 22.28
N VAL A 599 15.69 26.68 21.66
CA VAL A 599 14.42 26.29 22.30
C VAL A 599 14.45 24.81 22.70
N TYR A 600 15.01 23.94 21.87
CA TYR A 600 15.23 22.52 22.20
C TYR A 600 16.12 22.34 23.44
N PHE A 601 17.24 23.06 23.55
CA PHE A 601 18.10 22.98 24.73
C PHE A 601 17.45 23.57 25.99
N ASP A 602 16.72 24.67 25.88
CA ASP A 602 15.98 25.26 27.02
C ASP A 602 14.88 24.30 27.52
N ILE A 603 14.11 23.68 26.62
CA ILE A 603 13.15 22.62 26.98
C ILE A 603 13.87 21.44 27.65
N LEU A 604 15.00 20.96 27.11
CA LEU A 604 15.76 19.85 27.71
C LEU A 604 16.34 20.21 29.10
N ASN A 605 16.75 21.45 29.32
CA ASN A 605 17.27 21.91 30.62
C ASN A 605 16.17 21.99 31.67
N ALA A 606 14.98 22.48 31.31
CA ALA A 606 13.80 22.37 32.17
C ALA A 606 13.44 20.89 32.43
N ALA A 607 13.41 20.05 31.39
CA ALA A 607 13.09 18.63 31.51
C ALA A 607 14.01 17.89 32.50
N ARG A 608 15.33 18.11 32.43
CA ARG A 608 16.32 17.51 33.34
C ARG A 608 16.00 17.75 34.82
N SER A 609 15.49 18.94 35.16
CA SER A 609 15.10 19.31 36.52
C SER A 609 13.88 18.53 37.03
N HIS A 610 13.05 18.02 36.12
CA HIS A 610 11.86 17.20 36.42
C HIS A 610 12.12 15.68 36.37
N LYS A 611 13.31 15.23 35.95
CA LYS A 611 13.57 13.81 35.67
C LYS A 611 13.29 12.87 36.86
N SER A 612 13.58 13.31 38.08
CA SER A 612 13.35 12.53 39.32
C SER A 612 12.16 12.99 40.15
N SER A 613 11.64 14.19 39.91
CA SER A 613 10.56 14.81 40.71
C SER A 613 9.18 14.66 40.06
N SER A 614 9.10 14.60 38.73
CA SER A 614 7.85 14.33 38.01
C SER A 614 8.11 13.68 36.62
N PRO A 615 8.25 12.34 36.55
CA PRO A 615 8.51 11.61 35.31
C PRO A 615 7.53 11.92 34.17
N SER A 616 6.25 12.17 34.49
CA SER A 616 5.23 12.58 33.51
C SER A 616 5.51 13.96 32.90
N THR A 617 6.00 14.94 33.68
CA THR A 617 6.47 16.23 33.17
C THR A 617 7.72 16.07 32.31
N TYR A 618 8.64 15.21 32.72
CA TYR A 618 9.85 14.89 31.95
C TYR A 618 9.50 14.25 30.59
N ARG A 619 8.61 13.25 30.55
CA ARG A 619 8.11 12.62 29.31
C ARG A 619 7.43 13.63 28.40
N HIS A 620 6.59 14.52 28.96
CA HIS A 620 5.93 15.58 28.19
C HIS A 620 6.94 16.54 27.54
N LEU A 621 7.92 17.05 28.31
CA LEU A 621 8.91 18.00 27.79
C LEU A 621 9.84 17.36 26.75
N LEU A 622 10.20 16.08 26.90
CA LEU A 622 10.87 15.33 25.83
C LEU A 622 9.99 15.21 24.57
N GLY A 623 8.68 15.02 24.75
CA GLY A 623 7.69 15.02 23.67
C GLY A 623 7.63 16.35 22.90
N GLU A 624 7.51 17.48 23.61
CA GLU A 624 7.55 18.81 23.00
C GLU A 624 8.86 19.07 22.24
N ALA A 625 10.01 18.74 22.86
CA ALA A 625 11.33 18.92 22.28
C ALA A 625 11.53 18.07 21.01
N HIS A 626 11.11 16.80 21.03
CA HIS A 626 11.13 15.92 19.86
C HIS A 626 10.20 16.42 18.75
N ALA A 627 8.98 16.84 19.09
CA ALA A 627 7.98 17.29 18.13
C ALA A 627 8.42 18.57 17.40
N LEU A 628 9.04 19.51 18.11
CA LEU A 628 9.63 20.73 17.56
C LEU A 628 10.76 20.40 16.57
N ILE A 629 11.76 19.61 16.98
CA ILE A 629 12.91 19.28 16.14
C ILE A 629 12.53 18.35 14.98
N ARG A 630 11.60 17.40 15.16
CA ARG A 630 11.11 16.51 14.08
C ARG A 630 10.60 17.31 12.90
N LEU A 631 9.74 18.30 13.17
CA LEU A 631 9.15 19.14 12.13
C LEU A 631 10.16 20.13 11.55
N ALA A 632 10.96 20.82 12.39
CA ALA A 632 12.00 21.73 11.93
C ALA A 632 13.07 21.06 11.04
N LYS A 633 13.34 19.76 11.25
CA LYS A 633 14.24 18.95 10.40
C LYS A 633 13.69 18.72 8.99
N ASP A 634 12.38 18.54 8.83
CA ASP A 634 11.72 18.13 7.57
C ASP A 634 11.18 19.30 6.72
N ILE A 635 11.04 20.50 7.28
CA ILE A 635 10.54 21.72 6.61
C ILE A 635 11.60 22.41 5.73
N SER A 636 11.18 22.87 4.55
CA SER A 636 11.97 23.79 3.72
C SER A 636 11.72 25.25 4.12
N TYR A 637 12.74 25.92 4.68
CA TYR A 637 12.67 27.32 5.12
C TYR A 637 13.00 28.31 3.98
N ASP A 638 12.10 28.33 3.00
CA ASP A 638 12.04 29.19 1.81
C ASP A 638 13.25 29.19 0.86
N GLY A 639 12.96 29.25 -0.44
CA GLY A 639 13.89 28.88 -1.51
C GLY A 639 14.73 30.02 -2.05
N VAL A 640 16.03 29.75 -2.25
CA VAL A 640 16.93 30.50 -3.12
C VAL A 640 17.80 29.50 -3.88
N ASP A 641 17.64 29.42 -5.20
CA ASP A 641 18.53 28.63 -6.06
C ASP A 641 19.89 29.35 -6.16
N ASN A 642 20.92 28.88 -5.44
CA ASN A 642 22.32 29.36 -5.55
C ASN A 642 23.28 28.31 -4.94
N GLU A 643 24.11 27.70 -5.79
CA GLU A 643 24.97 26.54 -5.47
C GLU A 643 26.05 26.83 -4.40
N GLU A 644 26.43 28.09 -4.19
CA GLU A 644 27.46 28.49 -3.22
C GLU A 644 27.03 28.33 -1.73
N LEU A 645 25.75 28.07 -1.45
CA LEU A 645 25.21 28.08 -0.07
C LEU A 645 24.92 26.68 0.51
N ASP A 646 24.92 25.63 -0.32
CA ASP A 646 24.57 24.26 0.09
C ASP A 646 25.43 23.76 1.24
N ASP A 647 26.71 24.12 1.27
CA ASP A 647 27.67 23.67 2.29
C ASP A 647 27.38 24.22 3.70
N VAL A 648 26.66 25.34 3.82
CA VAL A 648 26.18 25.90 5.11
C VAL A 648 24.81 25.33 5.47
N ILE A 649 23.94 25.12 4.48
CA ILE A 649 22.62 24.51 4.65
C ILE A 649 22.78 23.06 5.13
N HIS A 650 23.62 22.26 4.47
CA HIS A 650 23.95 20.88 4.86
C HIS A 650 24.52 20.78 6.29
N LYS A 651 25.33 21.73 6.75
CA LYS A 651 25.86 21.74 8.13
C LYS A 651 24.76 21.98 9.16
N ASN A 652 23.82 22.89 8.88
CA ASN A 652 22.65 23.12 9.74
C ASN A 652 21.67 21.92 9.70
N ASP A 653 21.48 21.31 8.53
CA ASP A 653 20.63 20.14 8.36
C ASP A 653 21.19 18.89 9.07
N LEU A 654 22.51 18.67 8.98
CA LEU A 654 23.18 17.62 9.74
C LEU A 654 23.09 17.86 11.25
N LYS A 655 23.21 19.12 11.70
CA LYS A 655 23.01 19.50 13.10
C LYS A 655 21.57 19.21 13.57
N LEU A 656 20.55 19.62 12.81
CA LEU A 656 19.14 19.33 13.12
C LEU A 656 18.84 17.83 13.09
N LYS A 657 19.42 17.08 12.16
CA LYS A 657 19.34 15.61 12.11
C LYS A 657 19.99 14.96 13.34
N ASN A 658 21.15 15.46 13.80
CA ASN A 658 21.81 14.95 15.00
C ASN A 658 20.99 15.25 16.27
N LEU A 659 20.39 16.44 16.39
CA LEU A 659 19.45 16.77 17.48
C LEU A 659 18.15 15.95 17.40
N TYR A 660 17.66 15.65 16.21
CA TYR A 660 16.54 14.73 16.01
C TYR A 660 16.88 13.33 16.53
N ASN A 661 18.00 12.76 16.08
CA ASN A 661 18.48 11.45 16.55
C ASN A 661 18.68 11.43 18.07
N GLN A 662 19.23 12.52 18.64
CA GLN A 662 19.35 12.69 20.09
C GLN A 662 17.99 12.73 20.79
N SER A 663 16.98 13.41 20.23
CA SER A 663 15.62 13.45 20.78
C SER A 663 14.95 12.07 20.79
N CYS A 664 15.14 11.29 19.72
CA CYS A 664 14.67 9.90 19.63
C CYS A 664 15.34 9.04 20.70
N ALA A 665 16.68 9.12 20.82
CA ALA A 665 17.42 8.37 21.84
C ALA A 665 17.06 8.77 23.28
N LEU A 666 16.71 10.04 23.53
CA LEU A 666 16.26 10.51 24.86
C LEU A 666 14.83 10.06 25.20
N LEU A 667 13.94 9.95 24.22
CA LEU A 667 12.63 9.31 24.40
C LEU A 667 12.77 7.80 24.63
N ALA A 668 13.60 7.11 23.85
CA ALA A 668 13.88 5.70 24.04
C ALA A 668 14.49 5.40 25.43
N ASP A 669 15.43 6.25 25.88
CA ASP A 669 16.00 6.24 27.24
C ASP A 669 14.96 6.49 28.35
N TYR A 670 13.81 7.12 28.04
CA TYR A 670 12.68 7.21 28.97
C TYR A 670 11.91 5.89 28.97
N TYR A 671 11.42 5.48 27.79
CA TYR A 671 10.50 4.35 27.64
C TYR A 671 11.09 3.02 28.13
N ILE A 672 12.38 2.77 27.88
CA ILE A 672 13.09 1.56 28.36
C ILE A 672 13.16 1.46 29.90
N ARG A 673 13.00 2.58 30.61
CA ARG A 673 12.97 2.70 32.08
C ARG A 673 11.58 3.03 32.65
N SER A 674 10.52 2.95 31.84
CA SER A 674 9.18 3.17 32.38
C SER A 674 8.82 2.05 33.36
N GLU A 675 8.13 2.39 34.43
CA GLU A 675 7.53 1.41 35.36
C GLU A 675 6.28 0.75 34.75
N ILE A 676 5.82 1.26 33.60
CA ILE A 676 4.68 0.76 32.83
C ILE A 676 5.18 -0.16 31.72
N GLU A 677 4.70 -1.40 31.71
CA GLU A 677 5.08 -2.44 30.73
C GLU A 677 4.75 -2.05 29.29
N SER A 678 3.54 -1.51 29.04
CA SER A 678 3.11 -1.07 27.70
C SER A 678 3.83 0.18 27.17
N ASP A 679 4.67 0.83 27.97
CA ASP A 679 5.59 1.88 27.53
C ASP A 679 6.88 1.27 26.92
N TRP A 680 7.24 0.02 27.22
CA TRP A 680 8.51 -0.58 26.80
C TRP A 680 8.60 -0.78 25.28
N ASP A 681 7.50 -1.23 24.65
CA ASP A 681 7.40 -1.38 23.19
C ASP A 681 7.69 -0.07 22.44
N LEU A 682 7.39 1.07 23.04
CA LEU A 682 7.65 2.38 22.44
C LEU A 682 9.15 2.70 22.36
N CYS A 683 10.02 2.07 23.17
CA CYS A 683 11.45 2.34 23.09
C CYS A 683 12.08 1.79 21.79
N ILE A 684 11.54 0.69 21.24
CA ILE A 684 12.01 0.03 20.01
C ILE A 684 12.00 0.98 18.80
N PRO A 685 10.86 1.58 18.39
CA PRO A 685 10.84 2.49 17.25
C PRO A 685 11.64 3.76 17.53
N TYR A 686 11.71 4.28 18.77
CA TYR A 686 12.54 5.45 19.04
C TYR A 686 14.04 5.17 18.96
N TYR A 687 14.52 3.99 19.37
CA TYR A 687 15.92 3.60 19.10
C TYR A 687 16.16 3.42 17.60
N LYS A 688 15.27 2.73 16.86
CA LYS A 688 15.37 2.59 15.39
C LYS A 688 15.34 3.95 14.67
N MET A 689 14.54 4.91 15.14
CA MET A 689 14.47 6.30 14.65
C MET A 689 15.69 7.15 15.04
N SER A 690 16.45 6.77 16.07
CA SER A 690 17.70 7.44 16.45
C SER A 690 18.90 7.03 15.59
N GLY A 691 18.81 5.88 14.90
CA GLY A 691 19.90 5.30 14.11
C GLY A 691 21.03 4.69 14.95
N LEU A 692 20.83 4.51 16.26
CA LEU A 692 21.77 3.79 17.14
C LEU A 692 21.69 2.28 16.92
N LYS A 693 22.84 1.61 16.96
CA LYS A 693 22.95 0.15 16.93
C LYS A 693 22.66 -0.50 18.29
N PRO A 694 22.26 -1.78 18.38
CA PRO A 694 22.00 -2.45 19.66
C PRO A 694 23.17 -2.42 20.65
N SER A 695 24.42 -2.54 20.16
CA SER A 695 25.64 -2.43 20.98
C SER A 695 25.88 -1.00 21.49
N GLU A 696 25.54 0.02 20.69
CA GLU A 696 25.57 1.42 21.11
C GLU A 696 24.46 1.72 22.12
N VAL A 697 23.29 1.10 22.00
CA VAL A 697 22.19 1.19 22.99
C VAL A 697 22.58 0.54 24.31
N LEU A 698 23.19 -0.64 24.31
CA LEU A 698 23.72 -1.28 25.54
C LEU A 698 24.81 -0.45 26.23
N SER A 699 25.56 0.39 25.51
CA SER A 699 26.59 1.26 26.11
C SER A 699 26.03 2.42 26.95
N ARG A 700 24.71 2.65 26.91
CA ARG A 700 24.07 3.81 27.53
C ARG A 700 23.86 3.54 29.02
N LYS A 701 24.16 4.53 29.88
CA LYS A 701 23.81 4.53 31.31
C LYS A 701 22.29 4.44 31.62
N CYS A 702 21.45 4.34 30.59
CA CYS A 702 20.01 4.27 30.68
C CYS A 702 19.46 2.84 30.53
N THR A 703 20.27 1.88 30.06
CA THR A 703 19.90 0.47 29.90
C THR A 703 20.34 -0.39 31.09
N GLN A 704 21.32 0.08 31.87
CA GLN A 704 21.79 -0.58 33.09
C GLN A 704 20.62 -0.79 34.07
N ASP A 705 20.28 -2.07 34.30
CA ASP A 705 19.14 -2.55 35.09
C ASP A 705 17.77 -1.93 34.72
N ALA A 706 17.58 -1.59 33.45
CA ALA A 706 16.30 -1.10 32.92
C ALA A 706 15.35 -2.27 32.56
N PRO A 707 14.07 -2.25 32.98
CA PRO A 707 13.16 -3.38 32.79
C PRO A 707 12.83 -3.63 31.31
N GLY A 708 12.49 -2.59 30.55
CA GLY A 708 12.19 -2.68 29.11
C GLY A 708 13.40 -3.00 28.22
N LEU A 709 14.60 -3.15 28.79
CA LEU A 709 15.78 -3.60 28.02
C LEU A 709 15.54 -4.98 27.41
N LEU A 710 14.81 -5.84 28.13
CA LEU A 710 14.55 -7.21 27.71
C LEU A 710 13.69 -7.23 26.43
N THR A 711 12.61 -6.45 26.41
CA THR A 711 11.73 -6.22 25.25
C THR A 711 12.50 -5.67 24.05
N PHE A 712 13.38 -4.68 24.26
CA PHE A 712 14.24 -4.12 23.21
C PHE A 712 15.22 -5.17 22.64
N LEU A 713 15.87 -5.94 23.52
CA LEU A 713 16.84 -6.95 23.13
C LEU A 713 16.19 -8.09 22.34
N THR A 714 14.97 -8.48 22.71
CA THR A 714 14.14 -9.46 22.00
C THR A 714 13.86 -9.02 20.55
N ASP A 715 13.29 -7.83 20.35
CA ASP A 715 13.07 -7.29 18.99
C ASP A 715 14.38 -7.12 18.20
N ALA A 716 15.44 -6.63 18.86
CA ALA A 716 16.74 -6.47 18.22
C ALA A 716 17.27 -7.83 17.71
N LEU A 717 17.27 -8.87 18.53
CA LEU A 717 17.77 -10.20 18.15
C LEU A 717 16.88 -10.91 17.11
N LEU A 718 15.57 -10.68 17.12
CA LEU A 718 14.64 -11.19 16.11
C LEU A 718 14.77 -10.49 14.74
N THR A 719 15.24 -9.24 14.71
CA THR A 719 15.38 -8.46 13.46
C THR A 719 16.81 -8.37 12.92
N MET A 720 17.80 -8.85 13.67
CA MET A 720 19.22 -8.82 13.32
C MET A 720 19.61 -9.87 12.28
N ARG A 721 20.67 -9.57 11.52
CA ARG A 721 21.35 -10.51 10.62
C ARG A 721 22.82 -10.62 11.00
N SER A 722 23.45 -11.74 10.68
CA SER A 722 24.84 -12.01 11.01
C SER A 722 25.81 -11.12 10.23
N GLY A 723 26.96 -10.81 10.85
CA GLY A 723 27.95 -9.84 10.38
C GLY A 723 28.29 -8.77 11.43
N SER A 724 28.98 -7.71 11.02
CA SER A 724 29.74 -6.79 11.90
C SER A 724 28.94 -6.05 12.98
N GLU A 725 27.60 -6.03 12.90
CA GLU A 725 26.74 -5.48 13.96
C GLU A 725 26.45 -6.51 15.07
N ALA A 726 26.29 -7.79 14.70
CA ALA A 726 26.21 -8.90 15.63
C ALA A 726 27.58 -9.15 16.30
N ASP A 727 28.68 -9.12 15.52
CA ASP A 727 30.04 -9.24 16.04
C ASP A 727 30.30 -8.24 17.18
N ALA A 728 30.00 -6.96 16.95
CA ALA A 728 30.19 -5.90 17.93
C ALA A 728 29.27 -6.02 19.17
N LEU A 729 28.13 -6.72 19.04
CA LEU A 729 27.20 -6.97 20.14
C LEU A 729 27.72 -8.08 21.06
N PHE A 730 28.01 -9.26 20.49
CA PHE A 730 28.43 -10.44 21.26
C PHE A 730 29.88 -10.38 21.76
N GLN A 731 30.75 -9.58 21.12
CA GLN A 731 32.08 -9.26 21.65
C GLN A 731 32.04 -8.24 22.80
N GLY A 732 31.05 -7.32 22.79
CA GLY A 732 30.96 -6.22 23.76
C GLY A 732 30.23 -6.57 25.06
N TYR A 733 29.26 -7.50 25.02
CA TYR A 733 28.35 -7.78 26.13
C TYR A 733 28.05 -9.27 26.25
N ASN A 734 27.97 -9.81 27.47
CA ASN A 734 27.48 -11.16 27.69
C ASN A 734 25.93 -11.18 27.62
N ILE A 735 25.41 -11.16 26.38
CA ILE A 735 23.98 -11.12 26.05
C ILE A 735 23.17 -12.21 26.78
N ILE A 736 23.80 -13.35 27.07
CA ILE A 736 23.15 -14.47 27.76
C ILE A 736 22.78 -14.12 29.20
N ASP A 737 23.63 -13.43 29.96
CA ASP A 737 23.32 -13.07 31.36
C ASP A 737 22.10 -12.12 31.47
N ILE A 738 21.78 -11.43 30.37
CA ILE A 738 20.57 -10.61 30.22
C ILE A 738 19.37 -11.50 29.85
N ILE A 739 19.55 -12.39 28.85
CA ILE A 739 18.54 -13.36 28.39
C ILE A 739 18.13 -14.36 29.48
N CYS A 740 19.02 -14.72 30.41
CA CYS A 740 18.74 -15.56 31.57
C CYS A 740 17.62 -15.01 32.49
N LYS A 741 17.22 -13.75 32.31
CA LYS A 741 16.12 -13.11 33.06
C LYS A 741 14.75 -13.27 32.39
N LEU A 742 14.67 -13.86 31.19
CA LEU A 742 13.41 -14.16 30.48
C LEU A 742 12.67 -15.35 31.10
N GLU A 743 11.35 -15.37 30.89
CA GLU A 743 10.56 -16.56 31.10
C GLU A 743 10.86 -17.65 30.04
N LYS A 744 10.59 -18.91 30.39
CA LYS A 744 10.85 -20.09 29.56
C LYS A 744 10.29 -19.92 28.14
N GLU A 745 9.08 -19.39 28.00
CA GLU A 745 8.41 -19.25 26.70
C GLU A 745 9.09 -18.23 25.79
N ASP A 746 9.46 -17.06 26.31
CA ASP A 746 10.05 -16.00 25.50
C ASP A 746 11.49 -16.33 25.08
N LEU A 747 12.25 -16.99 25.96
CA LEU A 747 13.52 -17.60 25.59
C LEU A 747 13.35 -18.53 24.38
N LEU A 748 12.36 -19.42 24.41
CA LEU A 748 12.09 -20.36 23.31
C LEU A 748 11.66 -19.61 22.03
N LYS A 749 10.78 -18.60 22.13
CA LYS A 749 10.37 -17.73 21.00
C LYS A 749 11.58 -17.09 20.32
N ILE A 750 12.59 -16.63 21.08
CA ILE A 750 13.83 -16.05 20.54
C ILE A 750 14.74 -17.13 19.94
N ILE A 751 14.90 -18.31 20.58
CA ILE A 751 15.75 -19.39 20.05
C ILE A 751 15.22 -19.90 18.71
N PHE A 752 13.90 -19.97 18.52
CA PHE A 752 13.30 -20.28 17.21
C PHE A 752 13.43 -19.11 16.22
N GLY A 753 13.17 -17.87 16.64
CA GLY A 753 13.13 -16.71 15.74
C GLY A 753 14.47 -16.07 15.36
N SER A 754 15.53 -16.20 16.16
CA SER A 754 16.82 -15.52 15.93
C SER A 754 17.92 -16.50 15.47
N PRO A 755 18.36 -16.47 14.20
CA PRO A 755 19.51 -17.27 13.75
C PRO A 755 20.81 -16.77 14.39
N VAL A 756 20.96 -15.46 14.55
CA VAL A 756 22.17 -14.82 15.12
C VAL A 756 22.41 -15.27 16.56
N LEU A 757 21.36 -15.41 17.38
CA LEU A 757 21.54 -15.92 18.74
C LEU A 757 22.06 -17.37 18.73
N ARG A 758 21.54 -18.22 17.85
CA ARG A 758 21.99 -19.63 17.70
C ARG A 758 23.45 -19.73 17.28
N GLU A 759 23.90 -18.88 16.35
CA GLU A 759 25.29 -18.81 15.88
C GLU A 759 26.29 -18.46 17.00
N TYR A 760 26.04 -17.39 17.77
CA TYR A 760 27.05 -16.82 18.68
C TYR A 760 27.02 -17.39 20.11
N THR A 761 25.98 -18.15 20.49
CA THR A 761 25.77 -18.56 21.90
C THR A 761 25.47 -20.04 22.13
N THR A 762 25.63 -20.88 21.10
CA THR A 762 25.12 -22.27 21.01
C THR A 762 25.38 -23.13 22.27
N GLU A 763 26.63 -23.30 22.70
CA GLU A 763 26.95 -24.19 23.82
C GLU A 763 26.42 -23.70 25.17
N LYS A 764 26.42 -22.38 25.38
CA LYS A 764 25.88 -21.76 26.60
C LYS A 764 24.35 -21.89 26.65
N LEU A 765 23.66 -21.77 25.52
CA LEU A 765 22.22 -22.03 25.42
C LEU A 765 21.87 -23.51 25.65
N ILE A 766 22.67 -24.45 25.13
CA ILE A 766 22.48 -25.89 25.40
C ILE A 766 22.58 -26.16 26.90
N ASN A 767 23.64 -25.68 27.55
CA ASN A 767 23.83 -25.84 29.00
C ASN A 767 22.70 -25.20 29.82
N LEU A 768 22.10 -24.10 29.34
CA LEU A 768 20.99 -23.43 29.99
C LEU A 768 19.67 -24.19 29.78
N LEU A 769 19.34 -24.63 28.57
CA LEU A 769 18.12 -25.43 28.31
C LEU A 769 18.14 -26.78 29.04
N LEU A 770 19.31 -27.37 29.25
CA LEU A 770 19.49 -28.59 30.05
C LEU A 770 19.18 -28.41 31.56
N MET A 771 18.96 -27.18 32.04
CA MET A 771 18.51 -26.90 33.41
C MET A 771 16.98 -26.77 33.54
N TYR A 772 16.23 -26.74 32.43
CA TYR A 772 14.76 -26.69 32.45
C TYR A 772 14.15 -28.10 32.31
N GLU A 773 12.89 -28.23 32.69
CA GLU A 773 12.13 -29.47 32.48
C GLU A 773 12.00 -29.82 30.99
N THR A 774 12.17 -31.10 30.66
CA THR A 774 12.29 -31.62 29.28
C THR A 774 10.94 -31.73 28.56
N ASP A 775 10.34 -30.57 28.32
CA ASP A 775 9.18 -30.34 27.47
C ASP A 775 9.49 -30.58 25.99
N ASP A 776 8.49 -30.91 25.17
CA ASP A 776 8.65 -31.15 23.72
C ASP A 776 9.16 -29.90 22.98
N VAL A 777 8.71 -28.71 23.39
CA VAL A 777 9.20 -27.43 22.86
C VAL A 777 10.68 -27.22 23.20
N VAL A 778 11.11 -27.61 24.40
CA VAL A 778 12.52 -27.51 24.85
C VAL A 778 13.39 -28.52 24.11
N LYS A 779 12.91 -29.75 23.90
CA LYS A 779 13.58 -30.75 23.05
C LYS A 779 13.77 -30.23 21.62
N LEU A 780 12.74 -29.64 21.01
CA LEU A 780 12.83 -29.11 19.64
C LEU A 780 13.81 -27.92 19.53
N ALA A 781 13.88 -27.06 20.55
CA ALA A 781 14.89 -26.00 20.64
C ALA A 781 16.31 -26.58 20.82
N LEU A 782 16.47 -27.63 21.63
CA LEU A 782 17.74 -28.36 21.77
C LEU A 782 18.17 -29.03 20.45
N VAL A 783 17.25 -29.60 19.67
CA VAL A 783 17.54 -30.17 18.34
C VAL A 783 18.19 -29.12 17.42
N LEU A 784 17.62 -27.91 17.33
CA LEU A 784 18.20 -26.82 16.53
C LEU A 784 19.61 -26.43 17.00
N LEU A 785 19.83 -26.37 18.31
CA LEU A 785 21.15 -26.03 18.87
C LEU A 785 22.17 -27.15 18.72
N TYR A 786 21.77 -28.43 18.80
CA TYR A 786 22.67 -29.56 18.55
C TYR A 786 23.09 -29.65 17.08
N ILE A 787 22.21 -29.34 16.13
CA ILE A 787 22.56 -29.24 14.70
C ILE A 787 23.53 -28.08 14.47
N GLN A 788 23.26 -26.90 15.03
CA GLN A 788 24.15 -25.74 14.97
C GLN A 788 25.53 -26.00 15.62
N ALA A 789 25.62 -26.96 16.55
CA ALA A 789 26.85 -27.37 17.24
C ALA A 789 27.54 -28.62 16.64
N ASP A 790 27.13 -29.07 15.45
CA ASP A 790 27.65 -30.27 14.75
C ASP A 790 27.55 -31.58 15.58
N LYS A 791 26.48 -31.69 16.39
CA LYS A 791 26.20 -32.83 17.29
C LYS A 791 25.01 -33.65 16.78
N GLN A 792 25.07 -34.08 15.52
CA GLN A 792 23.96 -34.75 14.81
C GLN A 792 23.34 -35.94 15.57
N GLU A 793 24.15 -36.82 16.15
CA GLU A 793 23.64 -37.95 16.97
C GLU A 793 22.80 -37.50 18.18
N GLN A 794 23.07 -36.32 18.74
CA GLN A 794 22.32 -35.78 19.89
C GLN A 794 21.04 -35.09 19.42
N ALA A 795 21.05 -34.45 18.24
CA ALA A 795 19.85 -33.93 17.59
C ALA A 795 18.84 -35.06 17.25
N GLU A 796 19.30 -36.16 16.66
CA GLU A 796 18.43 -37.30 16.31
C GLU A 796 17.77 -37.92 17.56
N LYS A 797 18.56 -38.18 18.61
CA LYS A 797 18.07 -38.72 19.91
C LYS A 797 17.14 -37.75 20.65
N ALA A 798 17.31 -36.44 20.47
CA ALA A 798 16.43 -35.43 21.05
C ALA A 798 15.12 -35.25 20.26
N LEU A 799 15.11 -35.52 18.95
CA LEU A 799 13.95 -35.39 18.06
C LEU A 799 13.02 -36.60 18.08
N GLU A 800 13.57 -37.81 18.26
CA GLU A 800 12.79 -39.06 18.31
C GLU A 800 11.58 -39.02 19.26
N PRO A 801 11.69 -38.57 20.53
CA PRO A 801 10.58 -38.53 21.50
C PRO A 801 9.67 -37.29 21.42
N VAL A 802 9.81 -36.42 20.40
CA VAL A 802 8.98 -35.20 20.26
C VAL A 802 7.67 -35.53 19.55
N SER A 803 6.55 -35.01 20.07
CA SER A 803 5.21 -35.21 19.49
C SER A 803 5.04 -34.52 18.13
N VAL A 804 4.35 -35.21 17.22
CA VAL A 804 4.03 -34.74 15.86
C VAL A 804 3.23 -33.42 15.88
N GLN A 805 2.36 -33.23 16.88
CA GLN A 805 1.56 -32.01 17.02
C GLN A 805 2.43 -30.79 17.35
N CYS A 806 3.37 -30.92 18.29
CA CYS A 806 4.31 -29.84 18.65
C CYS A 806 5.19 -29.43 17.46
N ILE A 807 5.72 -30.41 16.72
CA ILE A 807 6.51 -30.18 15.50
C ILE A 807 5.70 -29.42 14.44
N ARG A 808 4.44 -29.84 14.19
CA ARG A 808 3.57 -29.15 13.21
C ARG A 808 3.29 -27.70 13.61
N GLN A 809 2.88 -27.44 14.86
CA GLN A 809 2.53 -26.09 15.28
C GLN A 809 3.71 -25.11 15.11
N ILE A 810 4.88 -25.43 15.69
CA ILE A 810 6.02 -24.51 15.71
C ILE A 810 6.57 -24.26 14.30
N ILE A 811 6.54 -25.26 13.42
CA ILE A 811 7.06 -25.12 12.05
C ILE A 811 6.04 -24.43 11.13
N LEU A 812 4.73 -24.53 11.36
CA LEU A 812 3.74 -23.72 10.65
C LEU A 812 3.85 -22.24 11.06
N GLU A 813 4.00 -21.96 12.36
CA GLU A 813 4.26 -20.60 12.87
C GLU A 813 5.59 -20.00 12.38
N ARG A 814 6.59 -20.84 12.04
CA ARG A 814 7.96 -20.43 11.67
C ARG A 814 8.57 -21.28 10.56
N TRP A 815 7.92 -21.30 9.40
CA TRP A 815 8.33 -22.12 8.24
C TRP A 815 9.74 -21.80 7.72
N GLU A 816 10.26 -20.60 7.98
CA GLU A 816 11.63 -20.19 7.68
C GLU A 816 12.69 -21.17 8.22
N LEU A 817 12.43 -21.86 9.34
CA LEU A 817 13.34 -22.84 9.93
C LEU A 817 13.66 -24.04 9.01
N LEU A 818 12.80 -24.35 8.04
CA LEU A 818 13.03 -25.44 7.09
C LEU A 818 14.03 -25.09 5.99
N PHE A 819 14.36 -23.82 5.81
CA PHE A 819 15.13 -23.33 4.67
C PHE A 819 16.40 -22.61 5.12
N ASP A 820 17.47 -22.77 4.35
CA ASP A 820 18.68 -21.98 4.49
C ASP A 820 18.75 -20.90 3.40
N VAL A 821 19.30 -19.74 3.78
CA VAL A 821 19.45 -18.53 2.94
C VAL A 821 20.93 -18.17 2.83
N THR A 822 21.77 -19.17 2.54
CA THR A 822 23.21 -19.00 2.34
C THR A 822 23.50 -18.09 1.14
N ALA A 823 24.20 -16.98 1.40
CA ALA A 823 24.34 -15.90 0.43
C ALA A 823 25.37 -16.19 -0.68
N MET A 824 24.95 -16.10 -1.95
CA MET A 824 25.85 -16.16 -3.12
C MET A 824 25.65 -15.04 -4.16
N LYS A 825 26.60 -14.96 -5.10
CA LYS A 825 27.04 -13.72 -5.75
C LYS A 825 26.07 -13.16 -6.82
N LYS A 826 25.24 -12.18 -6.42
CA LYS A 826 24.87 -10.96 -7.18
C LYS A 826 24.16 -11.06 -8.56
N ARG A 827 23.93 -12.22 -9.20
CA ARG A 827 23.40 -12.27 -10.59
C ARG A 827 22.38 -13.37 -10.95
N SER A 828 21.80 -14.08 -9.98
CA SER A 828 20.70 -15.03 -10.21
C SER A 828 19.48 -14.68 -9.33
N PRO A 829 18.25 -15.06 -9.72
CA PRO A 829 17.10 -15.02 -8.82
C PRO A 829 17.34 -15.92 -7.60
N MET A 830 16.72 -15.56 -6.48
CA MET A 830 16.85 -16.25 -5.20
C MET A 830 16.17 -17.62 -5.23
N ILE A 831 16.91 -18.67 -4.89
CA ILE A 831 16.43 -20.04 -4.69
C ILE A 831 16.89 -20.45 -3.29
N ALA A 832 15.96 -20.92 -2.45
CA ALA A 832 16.29 -21.45 -1.13
C ALA A 832 16.69 -22.93 -1.21
N THR A 833 17.43 -23.42 -0.22
CA THR A 833 17.70 -24.86 -0.05
C THR A 833 17.17 -25.34 1.31
N PHE A 834 17.00 -26.64 1.51
CA PHE A 834 16.58 -27.16 2.82
C PHE A 834 17.72 -27.09 3.85
N SER A 835 17.40 -26.65 5.07
CA SER A 835 18.34 -26.59 6.20
C SER A 835 18.70 -27.99 6.72
N ASP A 836 19.80 -28.14 7.47
CA ASP A 836 20.13 -29.43 8.11
C ASP A 836 19.10 -29.85 9.18
N PHE A 837 18.29 -28.91 9.69
CA PHE A 837 17.10 -29.21 10.49
C PHE A 837 16.00 -29.90 9.65
N ALA A 838 15.71 -29.38 8.44
CA ALA A 838 14.84 -30.08 7.50
C ALA A 838 15.42 -31.45 7.09
N GLY A 839 16.74 -31.56 6.88
CA GLY A 839 17.42 -32.83 6.63
C GLY A 839 17.23 -33.85 7.78
N THR A 840 17.33 -33.41 9.03
CA THR A 840 17.11 -34.25 10.21
C THR A 840 15.63 -34.66 10.36
N LEU A 841 14.68 -33.77 10.02
CA LEU A 841 13.26 -34.10 9.94
C LEU A 841 12.94 -35.13 8.83
N MET A 842 13.60 -35.04 7.67
CA MET A 842 13.51 -36.04 6.59
C MET A 842 14.08 -37.40 7.01
N LEU A 843 15.01 -37.45 7.95
CA LEU A 843 15.59 -38.70 8.47
C LEU A 843 14.71 -39.35 9.54
N VAL A 844 14.18 -38.57 10.51
CA VAL A 844 13.48 -39.12 11.69
C VAL A 844 11.96 -39.14 11.56
N LYS A 845 11.33 -38.17 10.87
CA LYS A 845 9.86 -37.99 10.82
C LYS A 845 9.35 -37.62 9.40
N ASN A 846 9.85 -38.29 8.36
CA ASN A 846 9.57 -37.99 6.94
C ASN A 846 8.08 -37.80 6.59
N THR A 847 7.18 -38.62 7.13
CA THR A 847 5.73 -38.53 6.91
C THR A 847 5.12 -37.24 7.46
N THR A 848 5.64 -36.74 8.59
CA THR A 848 5.22 -35.49 9.23
C THR A 848 5.77 -34.27 8.48
N PHE A 849 7.02 -34.32 8.05
CA PHE A 849 7.62 -33.28 7.21
C PHE A 849 6.84 -33.09 5.91
N ALA A 850 6.44 -34.20 5.26
CA ALA A 850 5.59 -34.18 4.09
C ALA A 850 4.20 -33.56 4.36
N ASP A 851 3.59 -33.79 5.52
CA ASP A 851 2.31 -33.16 5.89
C ASP A 851 2.44 -31.64 6.08
N ILE A 852 3.50 -31.18 6.74
CA ILE A 852 3.76 -29.76 6.98
C ILE A 852 3.91 -29.01 5.65
N LEU A 853 4.67 -29.57 4.69
CA LEU A 853 4.80 -28.98 3.35
C LEU A 853 3.48 -28.92 2.57
N ILE A 854 2.51 -29.79 2.87
CA ILE A 854 1.18 -29.73 2.25
C ILE A 854 0.34 -28.63 2.89
N GLN A 855 0.32 -28.56 4.23
CA GLN A 855 -0.39 -27.50 4.97
C GLN A 855 0.12 -26.09 4.59
N LEU A 856 1.43 -25.90 4.40
CA LEU A 856 2.01 -24.64 3.92
C LEU A 856 1.56 -24.22 2.51
N ILE A 857 1.09 -25.15 1.68
CA ILE A 857 0.48 -24.85 0.36
C ILE A 857 -1.03 -24.62 0.50
N GLU A 858 -1.70 -25.34 1.40
CA GLU A 858 -3.17 -25.32 1.56
C GLU A 858 -3.68 -24.13 2.39
N ASP A 859 -3.01 -23.75 3.48
CA ASP A 859 -3.57 -22.80 4.48
C ASP A 859 -3.23 -21.31 4.22
N GLU A 860 -2.05 -20.96 3.71
CA GLU A 860 -1.62 -19.54 3.56
C GLU A 860 -1.12 -19.12 2.17
N GLY A 861 -0.81 -20.06 1.26
CA GLY A 861 -0.29 -19.74 -0.08
C GLY A 861 1.11 -19.09 -0.11
N ALA A 862 1.83 -19.09 1.02
CA ALA A 862 3.18 -18.52 1.15
C ALA A 862 4.23 -19.23 0.26
N LEU A 863 4.03 -20.52 -0.02
CA LEU A 863 4.86 -21.32 -0.92
C LEU A 863 4.00 -22.07 -1.93
N SER A 864 4.38 -22.00 -3.21
CA SER A 864 3.76 -22.80 -4.27
C SER A 864 4.41 -24.18 -4.40
N LEU A 865 3.65 -25.14 -4.93
CA LEU A 865 4.14 -26.47 -5.31
C LEU A 865 5.41 -26.40 -6.18
N HIS A 866 5.47 -25.44 -7.12
CA HIS A 866 6.64 -25.27 -7.99
C HIS A 866 7.89 -24.89 -7.20
N GLN A 867 7.79 -23.96 -6.25
CA GLN A 867 8.91 -23.56 -5.39
C GLN A 867 9.39 -24.72 -4.53
N ILE A 868 8.49 -25.46 -3.88
CA ILE A 868 8.87 -26.61 -3.04
C ILE A 868 9.56 -27.71 -3.87
N ILE A 869 9.06 -28.00 -5.08
CA ILE A 869 9.74 -28.91 -6.01
C ILE A 869 11.13 -28.39 -6.39
N GLN A 870 11.28 -27.08 -6.63
CA GLN A 870 12.57 -26.47 -6.97
C GLN A 870 13.57 -26.58 -5.80
N VAL A 871 13.15 -26.38 -4.55
CA VAL A 871 14.01 -26.58 -3.36
C VAL A 871 14.48 -28.03 -3.27
N PHE A 872 13.60 -29.02 -3.50
CA PHE A 872 13.99 -30.44 -3.54
C PHE A 872 14.99 -30.73 -4.67
N LEU A 873 14.80 -30.15 -5.86
CA LEU A 873 15.68 -30.36 -7.02
C LEU A 873 17.07 -29.73 -6.85
N GLU A 874 17.20 -28.64 -6.10
CA GLU A 874 18.50 -28.05 -5.75
C GLU A 874 19.18 -28.80 -4.59
N TYR A 875 18.38 -29.28 -3.62
CA TYR A 875 18.89 -30.01 -2.45
C TYR A 875 19.42 -31.41 -2.80
N LEU A 876 18.72 -32.17 -3.64
CA LEU A 876 19.06 -33.57 -3.95
C LEU A 876 20.48 -33.76 -4.55
N PRO A 877 20.96 -32.95 -5.52
CA PRO A 877 22.33 -33.02 -6.02
C PRO A 877 23.42 -32.79 -4.96
N SER A 878 23.11 -32.08 -3.87
CA SER A 878 24.07 -31.77 -2.80
C SER A 878 24.28 -32.90 -1.80
N ARG A 879 23.34 -33.86 -1.71
CA ARG A 879 23.36 -34.94 -0.69
C ARG A 879 23.55 -36.30 -1.35
N VAL A 880 24.76 -36.86 -1.23
CA VAL A 880 25.12 -38.17 -1.82
C VAL A 880 24.97 -39.29 -0.78
N GLY A 881 24.44 -40.45 -1.20
CA GLY A 881 24.33 -41.63 -0.35
C GLY A 881 23.03 -41.68 0.45
N ARG A 882 23.13 -41.93 1.77
CA ARG A 882 21.96 -42.19 2.65
C ARG A 882 20.99 -41.02 2.69
N ASP A 883 21.50 -39.79 2.79
CA ASP A 883 20.66 -38.61 3.00
C ASP A 883 19.94 -38.20 1.72
N GLY A 884 20.58 -38.37 0.55
CA GLY A 884 19.92 -38.25 -0.75
C GLY A 884 18.81 -39.29 -0.94
N HIS A 885 18.97 -40.50 -0.42
CA HIS A 885 17.91 -41.52 -0.43
C HIS A 885 16.74 -41.13 0.50
N ASN A 886 17.03 -40.65 1.72
CA ASN A 886 16.00 -40.17 2.66
C ASN A 886 15.22 -38.97 2.08
N ALA A 887 15.91 -38.02 1.46
CA ALA A 887 15.30 -36.87 0.80
C ALA A 887 14.43 -37.28 -0.40
N ALA A 888 14.90 -38.21 -1.25
CA ALA A 888 14.14 -38.73 -2.39
C ALA A 888 12.90 -39.54 -1.95
N ALA A 889 13.01 -40.31 -0.86
CA ALA A 889 11.87 -40.99 -0.25
C ALA A 889 10.85 -39.99 0.32
N THR A 890 11.31 -38.92 0.96
CA THR A 890 10.44 -37.87 1.48
C THR A 890 9.75 -37.07 0.37
N LEU A 891 10.45 -36.76 -0.73
CA LEU A 891 9.86 -36.17 -1.94
C LEU A 891 8.76 -37.06 -2.52
N GLN A 892 8.96 -38.39 -2.58
CA GLN A 892 7.94 -39.33 -3.03
C GLN A 892 6.71 -39.28 -2.11
N ILE A 893 6.88 -39.36 -0.79
CA ILE A 893 5.77 -39.31 0.19
C ILE A 893 5.01 -37.99 0.08
N PHE A 894 5.73 -36.87 -0.06
CA PHE A 894 5.14 -35.54 -0.27
C PHE A 894 4.29 -35.48 -1.53
N ILE A 895 4.80 -35.92 -2.69
CA ILE A 895 4.01 -35.88 -3.94
C ILE A 895 2.83 -36.85 -3.90
N GLU A 896 2.99 -38.06 -3.35
CA GLU A 896 1.88 -39.01 -3.17
C GLU A 896 0.76 -38.41 -2.31
N LYS A 897 1.09 -37.85 -1.13
CA LYS A 897 0.11 -37.22 -0.23
C LYS A 897 -0.49 -35.93 -0.82
N TYR A 898 0.33 -35.04 -1.37
CA TYR A 898 -0.13 -33.75 -1.92
C TYR A 898 -1.15 -33.97 -3.05
N LEU A 899 -0.82 -34.81 -4.02
CA LEU A 899 -1.73 -35.09 -5.12
C LEU A 899 -2.96 -35.87 -4.62
N HIS A 900 -2.82 -36.74 -3.62
CA HIS A 900 -3.98 -37.41 -3.00
C HIS A 900 -4.95 -36.37 -2.41
N ASN A 901 -4.46 -35.44 -1.58
CA ASN A 901 -5.28 -34.37 -1.00
C ASN A 901 -5.92 -33.50 -2.10
N TYR A 902 -5.14 -33.02 -3.07
CA TYR A 902 -5.59 -32.19 -4.17
C TYR A 902 -6.74 -32.83 -4.99
N PHE A 903 -6.68 -34.15 -5.21
CA PHE A 903 -7.72 -34.92 -5.90
C PHE A 903 -8.79 -35.53 -4.97
N SER A 904 -8.78 -35.23 -3.67
CA SER A 904 -9.78 -35.70 -2.69
C SER A 904 -10.62 -34.55 -2.13
N SER A 905 -10.00 -33.43 -1.73
CA SER A 905 -10.70 -32.25 -1.20
C SER A 905 -11.68 -31.67 -2.25
N LYS A 906 -11.20 -31.50 -3.49
CA LYS A 906 -12.01 -31.06 -4.65
C LYS A 906 -13.09 -32.05 -5.10
N PHE A 907 -13.22 -33.22 -4.48
CA PHE A 907 -14.31 -34.17 -4.72
C PHE A 907 -15.44 -34.09 -3.67
N MET A 908 -15.26 -33.36 -2.56
CA MET A 908 -16.27 -33.28 -1.47
C MET A 908 -17.04 -31.96 -1.39
N MET A 909 -16.61 -30.91 -2.09
CA MET A 909 -17.47 -29.74 -2.34
C MET A 909 -18.24 -29.87 -3.67
N GLU A 910 -19.41 -29.24 -3.72
CA GLU A 910 -20.41 -29.39 -4.79
C GLU A 910 -19.83 -29.11 -6.18
N TRP A 911 -20.05 -30.01 -7.13
CA TRP A 911 -19.53 -29.91 -8.50
C TRP A 911 -20.06 -28.68 -9.25
N PRO A 912 -19.19 -27.74 -9.70
CA PRO A 912 -19.42 -27.04 -10.94
C PRO A 912 -19.08 -28.01 -12.08
N SER A 913 -20.01 -28.22 -13.03
CA SER A 913 -19.86 -29.23 -14.07
C SER A 913 -18.89 -28.82 -15.20
N THR A 914 -17.60 -28.64 -14.88
CA THR A 914 -16.43 -28.81 -15.79
C THR A 914 -15.11 -28.56 -15.04
N ILE A 915 -14.47 -29.61 -14.52
CA ILE A 915 -13.00 -29.58 -14.34
C ILE A 915 -12.40 -29.65 -15.74
N ASN A 916 -11.84 -28.54 -16.22
CA ASN A 916 -11.28 -28.46 -17.56
C ASN A 916 -10.02 -29.34 -17.66
N LYS A 917 -10.13 -30.49 -18.32
CA LYS A 917 -9.04 -31.49 -18.44
C LYS A 917 -7.76 -30.91 -19.08
N ASN A 918 -7.87 -29.82 -19.84
CA ASN A 918 -6.72 -29.14 -20.42
C ASN A 918 -5.96 -28.28 -19.39
N GLN A 919 -6.65 -27.71 -18.40
CA GLN A 919 -6.05 -26.78 -17.43
C GLN A 919 -5.07 -27.48 -16.48
N ILE A 920 -5.39 -28.70 -16.04
CA ILE A 920 -4.47 -29.54 -15.23
C ILE A 920 -3.24 -29.98 -16.06
N ARG A 921 -3.42 -30.20 -17.37
CA ARG A 921 -2.31 -30.56 -18.28
C ARG A 921 -1.42 -29.36 -18.65
N SER A 922 -1.91 -28.13 -18.48
CA SER A 922 -1.12 -26.90 -18.64
C SER A 922 -0.46 -26.39 -17.36
N ASP A 923 -0.78 -26.96 -16.19
CA ASP A 923 -0.15 -26.58 -14.93
C ASP A 923 1.25 -27.20 -14.83
N PHE A 924 2.27 -26.36 -15.07
CA PHE A 924 3.67 -26.76 -15.03
C PHE A 924 4.08 -27.43 -13.71
N ALA A 925 3.53 -26.99 -12.57
CA ALA A 925 3.91 -27.52 -11.26
C ALA A 925 3.36 -28.95 -11.06
N LEU A 926 2.10 -29.18 -11.44
CA LEU A 926 1.50 -30.52 -11.43
C LEU A 926 2.17 -31.44 -12.45
N VAL A 927 2.49 -30.93 -13.65
CA VAL A 927 3.20 -31.69 -14.69
C VAL A 927 4.58 -32.16 -14.20
N GLU A 928 5.36 -31.30 -13.55
CA GLU A 928 6.69 -31.69 -13.03
C GLU A 928 6.57 -32.63 -11.82
N ALA A 929 5.57 -32.44 -10.94
CA ALA A 929 5.27 -33.38 -9.85
C ALA A 929 4.97 -34.80 -10.36
N PHE A 930 4.12 -34.93 -11.38
CA PHE A 930 3.81 -36.24 -11.99
C PHE A 930 5.04 -36.91 -12.60
N LYS A 931 5.90 -36.16 -13.32
CA LYS A 931 7.15 -36.70 -13.87
C LYS A 931 8.07 -37.21 -12.76
N LEU A 932 8.29 -36.41 -11.71
CA LEU A 932 9.17 -36.78 -10.59
C LEU A 932 8.66 -38.03 -9.84
N LEU A 933 7.34 -38.14 -9.63
CA LEU A 933 6.73 -39.33 -9.04
C LEU A 933 6.94 -40.58 -9.92
N VAL A 934 6.72 -40.46 -11.24
CA VAL A 934 6.94 -41.55 -12.20
C VAL A 934 8.42 -41.96 -12.23
N ARG A 935 9.35 -41.01 -12.32
CA ARG A 935 10.80 -41.24 -12.25
C ARG A 935 11.20 -41.97 -10.96
N SER A 936 10.61 -41.62 -9.82
CA SER A 936 10.86 -42.29 -8.52
C SER A 936 10.45 -43.77 -8.54
N TYR A 937 9.23 -44.08 -8.98
CA TYR A 937 8.77 -45.48 -9.13
C TYR A 937 9.63 -46.28 -10.11
N LEU A 938 9.96 -45.70 -11.26
CA LEU A 938 10.84 -46.32 -12.27
C LEU A 938 12.26 -46.60 -11.72
N GLY A 939 12.78 -45.68 -10.90
CA GLY A 939 14.05 -45.86 -10.16
C GLY A 939 14.00 -47.05 -9.20
N LYS A 940 12.97 -47.14 -8.35
CA LYS A 940 12.80 -48.28 -7.42
C LYS A 940 12.61 -49.62 -8.14
N LEU A 941 11.88 -49.63 -9.27
CA LEU A 941 11.70 -50.80 -10.14
C LEU A 941 12.99 -51.28 -10.84
N THR A 942 14.08 -50.52 -10.77
CA THR A 942 15.42 -50.97 -11.22
C THR A 942 16.39 -51.23 -10.06
N GLN A 943 16.33 -50.44 -8.98
CA GLN A 943 17.17 -50.62 -7.78
C GLN A 943 16.94 -51.97 -7.08
N THR A 944 15.73 -52.52 -7.15
CA THR A 944 15.36 -53.87 -6.67
C THR A 944 16.15 -55.03 -7.30
N LYS A 945 16.93 -54.79 -8.36
CA LYS A 945 17.88 -55.76 -8.93
C LYS A 945 19.31 -55.63 -8.42
N VAL A 946 19.65 -54.50 -7.80
CA VAL A 946 21.03 -54.12 -7.45
C VAL A 946 21.27 -54.27 -5.95
N TYR A 947 20.31 -53.86 -5.12
CA TYR A 947 20.36 -54.03 -3.67
C TYR A 947 19.28 -55.01 -3.21
N LYS A 948 19.70 -56.20 -2.79
CA LYS A 948 18.91 -57.00 -1.86
C LYS A 948 19.09 -56.40 -0.46
N THR A 949 18.24 -55.46 -0.10
CA THR A 949 18.06 -55.10 1.31
C THR A 949 17.30 -56.22 2.00
N ASP A 950 17.87 -56.78 3.06
CA ASP A 950 17.15 -57.75 3.90
C ASP A 950 15.87 -57.11 4.45
N PRO A 951 14.73 -57.82 4.47
CA PRO A 951 13.51 -57.32 5.09
C PRO A 951 13.72 -57.27 6.60
N LYS A 952 13.96 -56.07 7.13
CA LYS A 952 13.67 -55.80 8.54
C LYS A 952 12.16 -55.81 8.72
N GLU A 953 11.74 -56.19 9.92
CA GLU A 953 10.35 -56.47 10.26
C GLU A 953 9.54 -55.17 10.28
N ASP A 954 8.94 -54.80 9.14
CA ASP A 954 7.81 -53.88 9.10
C ASP A 954 6.67 -54.53 9.90
N HIS A 955 6.32 -53.96 11.05
CA HIS A 955 5.26 -54.48 11.91
C HIS A 955 3.92 -54.54 11.18
N GLU A 956 3.16 -55.61 11.40
CA GLU A 956 1.82 -55.84 10.84
C GLU A 956 0.76 -54.91 11.48
N GLU A 957 0.83 -53.61 11.21
CA GLU A 957 -0.30 -52.71 11.49
C GLU A 957 -1.38 -52.87 10.41
N ASN A 958 -2.60 -53.17 10.86
CA ASN A 958 -3.65 -53.84 10.09
C ASN A 958 -4.50 -52.86 9.26
N ASP A 959 -3.83 -51.95 8.54
CA ASP A 959 -4.46 -50.87 7.79
C ASP A 959 -4.61 -51.18 6.30
N LYS A 960 -5.73 -50.75 5.72
CA LYS A 960 -6.06 -50.99 4.31
C LYS A 960 -5.27 -50.03 3.43
N GLU A 961 -4.07 -50.42 2.97
CA GLU A 961 -3.20 -49.61 2.09
C GLU A 961 -3.99 -48.94 0.94
N TYR A 962 -4.27 -47.65 1.09
CA TYR A 962 -5.12 -46.90 0.16
C TYR A 962 -4.28 -46.40 -1.03
N PHE A 963 -4.08 -47.26 -2.01
CA PHE A 963 -3.28 -46.94 -3.19
C PHE A 963 -3.86 -45.78 -4.00
N MET A 964 -3.05 -44.74 -4.17
CA MET A 964 -3.39 -43.55 -4.95
C MET A 964 -3.85 -43.92 -6.37
N PHE A 965 -4.97 -43.34 -6.81
CA PHE A 965 -5.63 -43.61 -8.10
C PHE A 965 -6.04 -45.07 -8.37
N ALA A 966 -6.03 -45.99 -7.40
CA ALA A 966 -6.39 -47.40 -7.63
C ALA A 966 -7.75 -47.59 -8.32
N LYS A 967 -8.72 -46.71 -8.06
CA LYS A 967 -10.05 -46.68 -8.72
C LYS A 967 -10.01 -46.55 -10.25
N TYR A 968 -8.90 -46.08 -10.83
CA TYR A 968 -8.71 -45.94 -12.27
C TYR A 968 -7.94 -47.11 -12.90
N ARG A 969 -7.28 -47.97 -12.10
CA ARG A 969 -6.43 -49.06 -12.59
C ARG A 969 -7.28 -50.17 -13.25
N PRO A 970 -7.13 -50.45 -14.56
CA PRO A 970 -7.91 -51.47 -15.24
C PRO A 970 -7.71 -52.87 -14.68
N SER A 971 -8.79 -53.67 -14.69
CA SER A 971 -8.80 -55.06 -14.21
C SER A 971 -7.98 -56.01 -15.08
N TYR A 972 -7.84 -55.71 -16.38
CA TYR A 972 -7.06 -56.54 -17.32
C TYR A 972 -5.60 -56.69 -16.91
N LEU A 973 -5.04 -55.70 -16.20
CA LEU A 973 -3.65 -55.71 -15.71
C LEU A 973 -3.40 -56.85 -14.70
N ASN A 974 -4.43 -57.34 -14.01
CA ASN A 974 -4.31 -58.50 -13.11
C ASN A 974 -4.08 -59.80 -13.89
N LYS A 975 -4.56 -59.88 -15.15
CA LYS A 975 -4.39 -61.04 -16.06
C LYS A 975 -3.08 -60.98 -16.86
N MET A 976 -2.22 -60.00 -16.59
CA MET A 976 -0.92 -59.81 -17.23
C MET A 976 0.24 -60.11 -16.27
N PRO A 977 1.44 -60.43 -16.81
CA PRO A 977 2.66 -60.43 -16.03
C PRO A 977 2.91 -59.06 -15.37
N PRO A 978 3.35 -59.01 -14.09
CA PRO A 978 3.83 -60.14 -13.31
C PRO A 978 2.76 -60.87 -12.50
N TYR A 979 1.55 -60.32 -12.37
CA TYR A 979 0.47 -60.85 -11.50
C TYR A 979 -0.03 -62.21 -11.98
N THR A 980 -0.22 -62.38 -13.28
CA THR A 980 -0.43 -63.68 -13.93
C THR A 980 0.80 -64.04 -14.74
N LYS A 981 1.57 -65.03 -14.27
CA LYS A 981 2.57 -65.74 -15.06
C LYS A 981 2.00 -67.09 -15.49
N ASP A 982 2.70 -67.76 -16.41
CA ASP A 982 2.43 -69.14 -16.83
C ASP A 982 1.15 -69.40 -17.67
N TYR A 983 0.92 -68.62 -18.72
CA TYR A 983 0.15 -69.12 -19.87
C TYR A 983 0.72 -70.47 -20.38
N GLN A 984 2.03 -70.69 -20.25
CA GLN A 984 2.71 -71.95 -20.56
C GLN A 984 2.40 -73.12 -19.60
N LYS A 985 1.81 -72.89 -18.41
CA LYS A 985 1.21 -73.98 -17.61
C LYS A 985 -0.21 -74.30 -18.08
N ILE A 986 -1.00 -73.29 -18.41
CA ILE A 986 -2.36 -73.46 -18.96
C ILE A 986 -2.32 -74.29 -20.25
N LEU A 987 -1.30 -74.07 -21.10
CA LEU A 987 -1.04 -74.88 -22.31
C LEU A 987 -0.76 -76.38 -22.04
N ARG A 988 -0.27 -76.75 -20.85
CA ARG A 988 0.25 -78.11 -20.57
C ARG A 988 -0.70 -79.03 -19.79
N MET A 989 -1.89 -78.57 -19.42
CA MET A 989 -2.85 -79.35 -18.63
C MET A 989 -4.04 -79.77 -19.52
N ASN A 990 -4.06 -81.04 -19.94
CA ASN A 990 -5.00 -81.55 -20.94
C ASN A 990 -6.44 -81.82 -20.42
N ASP A 991 -6.71 -81.69 -19.12
CA ASP A 991 -8.01 -82.01 -18.53
C ASP A 991 -8.72 -80.77 -17.92
N PHE A 992 -9.87 -80.43 -18.49
CA PHE A 992 -10.68 -79.25 -18.15
C PHE A 992 -11.37 -79.29 -16.76
N LYS A 993 -11.04 -80.25 -15.88
CA LYS A 993 -11.66 -80.38 -14.55
C LYS A 993 -10.84 -79.78 -13.40
N ASP A 994 -9.52 -79.70 -13.52
CA ASP A 994 -8.67 -79.22 -12.42
C ASP A 994 -8.68 -77.69 -12.26
N LEU A 995 -9.19 -76.97 -13.27
CA LEU A 995 -9.33 -75.51 -13.27
C LEU A 995 -10.25 -74.96 -12.15
N ALA A 996 -11.06 -75.82 -11.51
CA ALA A 996 -11.91 -75.46 -10.37
C ALA A 996 -11.22 -75.63 -9.01
N ASN A 997 -10.13 -76.40 -8.93
CA ASN A 997 -9.50 -76.81 -7.65
C ASN A 997 -8.06 -76.27 -7.46
N SER A 998 -7.49 -75.59 -8.46
CA SER A 998 -6.11 -75.08 -8.42
C SER A 998 -5.86 -73.87 -7.49
N ASN A 999 -6.88 -73.38 -6.79
CA ASN A 999 -6.75 -72.28 -5.80
C ASN A 999 -5.84 -72.62 -4.60
N ASN A 1000 -5.48 -73.89 -4.39
CA ASN A 1000 -4.68 -74.36 -3.25
C ASN A 1000 -3.44 -75.17 -3.68
N ALA A 1001 -2.49 -74.52 -4.35
CA ALA A 1001 -1.15 -75.08 -4.60
C ALA A 1001 -0.07 -73.99 -4.48
N SER A 1002 0.91 -74.19 -3.60
CA SER A 1002 1.91 -73.18 -3.24
C SER A 1002 3.17 -73.24 -4.13
N GLU A 1003 3.40 -72.20 -4.94
CA GLU A 1003 4.68 -72.01 -5.67
C GLU A 1003 5.22 -70.58 -5.51
N THR A 1004 6.04 -70.37 -4.49
CA THR A 1004 7.00 -69.25 -4.32
C THR A 1004 6.56 -67.89 -4.89
N GLU A 1005 5.75 -67.14 -4.14
CA GLU A 1005 5.41 -65.77 -4.51
C GLU A 1005 6.67 -64.88 -4.58
N LYS A 1006 7.06 -64.49 -5.79
CA LYS A 1006 7.81 -63.25 -5.98
C LYS A 1006 6.82 -62.10 -5.79
N THR A 1007 6.74 -61.60 -4.56
CA THR A 1007 5.94 -60.43 -4.16
C THR A 1007 6.04 -59.35 -5.23
N VAL A 1008 4.92 -59.03 -5.88
CA VAL A 1008 4.90 -58.02 -6.96
C VAL A 1008 5.29 -56.67 -6.35
N PRO A 1009 6.26 -55.93 -6.91
CA PRO A 1009 6.70 -54.65 -6.33
C PRO A 1009 5.52 -53.68 -6.15
N LYS A 1010 5.34 -53.14 -4.93
CA LYS A 1010 4.25 -52.20 -4.62
C LYS A 1010 4.31 -50.98 -5.55
N GLU A 1011 5.51 -50.56 -5.96
CA GLU A 1011 5.77 -49.51 -6.93
C GLU A 1011 5.20 -49.80 -8.32
N LEU A 1012 5.13 -51.06 -8.75
CA LEU A 1012 4.50 -51.41 -10.03
C LEU A 1012 2.98 -51.19 -9.96
N PHE A 1013 2.35 -51.54 -8.83
CA PHE A 1013 0.92 -51.30 -8.62
C PHE A 1013 0.61 -49.79 -8.54
N LYS A 1014 1.43 -49.02 -7.80
CA LYS A 1014 1.35 -47.55 -7.74
C LYS A 1014 1.53 -46.93 -9.13
N LEU A 1015 2.56 -47.30 -9.87
CA LEU A 1015 2.82 -46.79 -11.23
C LEU A 1015 1.69 -47.15 -12.19
N GLN A 1016 1.20 -48.40 -12.20
CA GLN A 1016 0.03 -48.79 -13.01
C GLN A 1016 -1.21 -47.96 -12.69
N SER A 1017 -1.44 -47.62 -11.41
CA SER A 1017 -2.58 -46.79 -10.97
C SER A 1017 -2.43 -45.34 -11.43
N VAL A 1018 -1.23 -44.75 -11.31
CA VAL A 1018 -0.92 -43.40 -11.80
C VAL A 1018 -1.02 -43.31 -13.32
N LEU A 1019 -0.45 -44.26 -14.07
CA LEU A 1019 -0.52 -44.27 -15.54
C LEU A 1019 -1.93 -44.52 -16.09
N SER A 1020 -2.83 -45.05 -15.28
CA SER A 1020 -4.24 -45.25 -15.64
C SER A 1020 -5.12 -44.01 -15.37
N CYS A 1021 -4.57 -42.97 -14.73
CA CYS A 1021 -5.33 -41.78 -14.35
C CYS A 1021 -5.59 -40.85 -15.56
N GLU A 1022 -6.84 -40.41 -15.74
CA GLU A 1022 -7.22 -39.51 -16.85
C GLU A 1022 -6.51 -38.15 -16.84
N PHE A 1023 -6.06 -37.71 -15.66
CA PHE A 1023 -5.41 -36.42 -15.43
C PHE A 1023 -3.90 -36.42 -15.73
N LEU A 1024 -3.32 -37.57 -16.10
CA LEU A 1024 -1.88 -37.68 -16.35
C LEU A 1024 -1.41 -36.77 -17.51
N PRO A 1025 -0.25 -36.09 -17.36
CA PRO A 1025 0.44 -35.41 -18.47
C PRO A 1025 0.97 -36.38 -19.53
N VAL A 1026 1.01 -35.96 -20.79
CA VAL A 1026 1.42 -36.83 -21.91
C VAL A 1026 2.93 -37.08 -21.92
N GLU A 1027 3.70 -36.17 -21.34
CA GLU A 1027 5.15 -36.23 -21.13
C GLU A 1027 5.53 -37.46 -20.29
N CYS A 1028 4.72 -37.80 -19.28
CA CYS A 1028 4.96 -38.96 -18.42
C CYS A 1028 4.91 -40.28 -19.20
N LEU A 1029 4.05 -40.38 -20.22
CA LEU A 1029 3.99 -41.56 -21.11
C LEU A 1029 5.24 -41.68 -21.98
N HIS A 1030 5.81 -40.56 -22.42
CA HIS A 1030 7.05 -40.53 -23.21
C HIS A 1030 8.25 -40.98 -22.37
N GLU A 1031 8.37 -40.50 -21.12
CA GLU A 1031 9.44 -40.91 -20.20
C GLU A 1031 9.36 -42.41 -19.87
N VAL A 1032 8.16 -42.94 -19.59
CA VAL A 1032 7.97 -44.38 -19.37
C VAL A 1032 8.31 -45.18 -20.63
N LYS A 1033 7.91 -44.73 -21.82
CA LYS A 1033 8.24 -45.40 -23.08
C LYS A 1033 9.76 -45.46 -23.31
N GLN A 1034 10.46 -44.32 -23.21
CA GLN A 1034 11.92 -44.24 -23.36
C GLN A 1034 12.67 -45.11 -22.34
N PHE A 1035 12.14 -45.21 -21.12
CA PHE A 1035 12.69 -46.08 -20.08
C PHE A 1035 12.44 -47.57 -20.39
N LEU A 1036 11.29 -47.94 -20.94
CA LEU A 1036 10.95 -49.32 -21.35
C LEU A 1036 11.56 -49.75 -22.69
N GLU A 1037 12.23 -48.83 -23.40
CA GLU A 1037 13.11 -49.07 -24.54
C GLU A 1037 14.56 -49.30 -24.10
N THR A 1038 14.96 -48.77 -22.94
CA THR A 1038 16.34 -48.84 -22.41
C THR A 1038 16.53 -49.82 -21.24
N GLN A 1039 15.48 -50.16 -20.50
CA GLN A 1039 15.53 -51.05 -19.32
C GLN A 1039 14.47 -52.16 -19.40
N ASN A 1040 14.91 -53.41 -19.17
CA ASN A 1040 14.02 -54.57 -19.12
C ASN A 1040 13.55 -54.84 -17.68
N ILE A 1041 12.25 -54.71 -17.42
CA ILE A 1041 11.64 -54.72 -16.07
C ILE A 1041 10.48 -55.73 -16.03
N ASP A 1042 10.29 -56.39 -14.89
CA ASP A 1042 9.18 -57.33 -14.68
C ASP A 1042 7.85 -56.55 -14.68
N GLY A 1043 6.90 -56.95 -15.53
CA GLY A 1043 5.70 -56.15 -15.82
C GLY A 1043 5.83 -55.08 -16.90
N SER A 1044 6.99 -54.94 -17.55
CA SER A 1044 7.19 -54.00 -18.68
C SER A 1044 6.11 -54.04 -19.76
N LEU A 1045 5.60 -55.23 -20.12
CA LEU A 1045 4.49 -55.38 -21.08
C LEU A 1045 3.21 -54.66 -20.61
N SER A 1046 2.87 -54.79 -19.32
CA SER A 1046 1.69 -54.14 -18.72
C SER A 1046 1.80 -52.61 -18.64
N LEU A 1047 3.04 -52.08 -18.67
CA LEU A 1047 3.29 -50.64 -18.76
C LEU A 1047 3.23 -50.18 -20.23
N LYS A 1048 3.72 -50.98 -21.19
CA LYS A 1048 3.59 -50.70 -22.63
C LYS A 1048 2.12 -50.60 -23.07
N THR A 1049 1.24 -51.49 -22.58
CA THR A 1049 -0.21 -51.42 -22.87
C THR A 1049 -0.94 -50.25 -22.21
N LEU A 1050 -0.31 -49.51 -21.29
CA LEU A 1050 -0.83 -48.25 -20.74
C LEU A 1050 -0.26 -47.00 -21.45
N CYS A 1051 0.88 -47.12 -22.13
CA CYS A 1051 1.52 -45.98 -22.81
C CYS A 1051 1.08 -45.80 -24.28
N ILE A 1052 0.52 -46.85 -24.90
CA ILE A 1052 0.03 -46.81 -26.29
C ILE A 1052 -1.40 -46.28 -26.30
N GLN A 1053 -1.73 -45.41 -27.27
CA GLN A 1053 -3.08 -44.86 -27.45
C GLN A 1053 -3.89 -45.58 -28.54
N ASN A 1054 -3.23 -46.33 -29.42
CA ASN A 1054 -3.89 -47.11 -30.46
C ASN A 1054 -4.44 -48.43 -29.89
N THR A 1055 -5.77 -48.56 -29.85
CA THR A 1055 -6.45 -49.77 -29.36
C THR A 1055 -6.16 -50.98 -30.25
N GLU A 1056 -6.01 -50.81 -31.57
CA GLU A 1056 -5.69 -51.91 -32.50
C GLU A 1056 -4.28 -52.49 -32.27
N GLU A 1057 -3.29 -51.61 -32.05
CA GLU A 1057 -1.90 -52.00 -31.77
C GLU A 1057 -1.77 -52.76 -30.44
N ILE A 1058 -2.47 -52.31 -29.39
CA ILE A 1058 -2.52 -53.05 -28.12
C ILE A 1058 -3.22 -54.39 -28.29
N THR A 1059 -4.29 -54.46 -29.09
CA THR A 1059 -5.01 -55.69 -29.37
C THR A 1059 -4.14 -56.73 -30.09
N ILE A 1060 -3.32 -56.33 -31.08
CA ILE A 1060 -2.30 -57.21 -31.67
C ILE A 1060 -1.28 -57.65 -30.61
N MET A 1061 -0.71 -56.69 -29.87
CA MET A 1061 0.31 -56.96 -28.84
C MET A 1061 -0.19 -57.93 -27.75
N LEU A 1062 -1.46 -57.82 -27.35
CA LEU A 1062 -2.09 -58.71 -26.39
C LEU A 1062 -2.37 -60.09 -26.99
N MET A 1063 -2.85 -60.22 -28.23
CA MET A 1063 -2.98 -61.53 -28.88
C MET A 1063 -1.64 -62.27 -28.91
N ASP A 1064 -0.57 -61.58 -29.30
CA ASP A 1064 0.74 -62.22 -29.53
C ASP A 1064 1.54 -62.51 -28.25
N ASN A 1065 1.28 -61.79 -27.14
CA ASN A 1065 2.08 -61.93 -25.91
C ASN A 1065 1.29 -62.37 -24.67
N CYS A 1066 0.00 -62.05 -24.56
CA CYS A 1066 -0.84 -62.29 -23.37
C CYS A 1066 -2.33 -62.47 -23.73
N PRO A 1067 -2.69 -63.45 -24.57
CA PRO A 1067 -4.06 -63.60 -25.08
C PRO A 1067 -5.11 -63.78 -23.98
N GLN A 1068 -4.73 -64.35 -22.82
CA GLN A 1068 -5.60 -64.47 -21.64
C GLN A 1068 -6.09 -63.13 -21.05
N ALA A 1069 -5.41 -62.03 -21.33
CA ALA A 1069 -5.81 -60.69 -20.88
C ALA A 1069 -6.79 -59.99 -21.84
N ILE A 1070 -6.87 -60.41 -23.11
CA ILE A 1070 -7.49 -59.59 -24.17
C ILE A 1070 -9.01 -59.42 -24.02
N VAL A 1071 -9.71 -60.47 -23.58
CA VAL A 1071 -11.16 -60.41 -23.29
C VAL A 1071 -11.46 -59.41 -22.18
N GLN A 1072 -10.53 -59.23 -21.23
CA GLN A 1072 -10.67 -58.24 -20.17
C GLN A 1072 -10.25 -56.85 -20.62
N TYR A 1073 -9.20 -56.73 -21.44
CA TYR A 1073 -8.81 -55.45 -22.05
C TYR A 1073 -9.95 -54.84 -22.88
N ALA A 1074 -10.61 -55.66 -23.72
CA ALA A 1074 -11.77 -55.22 -24.49
C ALA A 1074 -12.93 -54.75 -23.60
N LYS A 1075 -13.24 -55.48 -22.52
CA LYS A 1075 -14.24 -55.08 -21.50
C LYS A 1075 -13.89 -53.76 -20.81
N ASP A 1076 -12.61 -53.54 -20.52
CA ASP A 1076 -12.13 -52.40 -19.73
C ASP A 1076 -11.88 -51.14 -20.58
N LYS A 1077 -11.77 -51.24 -21.91
CA LYS A 1077 -11.30 -50.13 -22.78
C LYS A 1077 -12.05 -49.91 -24.10
N TYR A 1078 -12.80 -50.86 -24.65
CA TYR A 1078 -13.47 -50.63 -25.94
C TYR A 1078 -14.71 -49.76 -25.78
N THR A 1079 -14.90 -48.82 -26.71
CA THR A 1079 -16.02 -47.86 -26.69
C THR A 1079 -16.74 -47.74 -28.04
N LYS A 1080 -16.16 -48.26 -29.14
CA LYS A 1080 -16.71 -48.15 -30.50
C LYS A 1080 -17.06 -49.52 -31.08
N ASP A 1081 -18.13 -49.55 -31.89
CA ASP A 1081 -18.52 -50.71 -32.71
C ASP A 1081 -17.31 -51.30 -33.48
N THR A 1082 -16.47 -50.43 -34.05
CA THR A 1082 -15.33 -50.81 -34.90
C THR A 1082 -14.24 -51.59 -34.16
N GLU A 1083 -14.02 -51.30 -32.87
CA GLU A 1083 -12.98 -51.96 -32.05
C GLU A 1083 -13.37 -53.42 -31.76
N TRP A 1084 -14.65 -53.65 -31.45
CA TRP A 1084 -15.22 -54.99 -31.32
C TRP A 1084 -15.21 -55.77 -32.64
N LYS A 1085 -15.51 -55.11 -33.78
CA LYS A 1085 -15.41 -55.75 -35.10
C LYS A 1085 -13.97 -56.17 -35.42
N TYR A 1086 -13.01 -55.27 -35.22
CA TYR A 1086 -11.59 -55.54 -35.46
C TYR A 1086 -11.08 -56.72 -34.62
N LEU A 1087 -11.46 -56.79 -33.33
CA LEU A 1087 -11.13 -57.92 -32.46
C LEU A 1087 -11.68 -59.27 -32.98
N ILE A 1088 -12.90 -59.28 -33.53
CA ILE A 1088 -13.53 -60.49 -34.10
C ILE A 1088 -12.81 -60.93 -35.39
N GLU A 1089 -12.45 -59.97 -36.24
CA GLU A 1089 -11.71 -60.23 -37.49
C GLU A 1089 -10.30 -60.75 -37.17
N LEU A 1090 -9.54 -60.05 -36.33
CA LEU A 1090 -8.20 -60.47 -35.87
C LEU A 1090 -8.21 -61.83 -35.16
N THR A 1091 -9.24 -62.12 -34.34
CA THR A 1091 -9.35 -63.42 -33.65
C THR A 1091 -9.64 -64.55 -34.64
N ARG A 1092 -10.49 -64.33 -35.65
CA ARG A 1092 -10.72 -65.31 -36.72
C ARG A 1092 -9.45 -65.56 -37.52
N ASP A 1093 -8.74 -64.51 -37.89
CA ASP A 1093 -7.51 -64.61 -38.69
C ASP A 1093 -6.42 -65.37 -37.91
N LYS A 1094 -6.27 -65.13 -36.60
CA LYS A 1094 -5.37 -65.91 -35.73
C LYS A 1094 -5.82 -67.37 -35.57
N ILE A 1095 -7.12 -67.68 -35.52
CA ILE A 1095 -7.62 -69.07 -35.52
C ILE A 1095 -7.28 -69.78 -36.84
N ALA A 1096 -7.33 -69.07 -37.97
CA ALA A 1096 -7.02 -69.60 -39.29
C ALA A 1096 -5.50 -69.71 -39.56
N SER A 1097 -4.68 -68.80 -39.01
CA SER A 1097 -3.23 -68.76 -39.26
C SER A 1097 -2.38 -69.60 -38.30
N THR A 1098 -2.95 -70.05 -37.18
CA THR A 1098 -2.18 -70.70 -36.10
C THR A 1098 -2.08 -72.22 -36.30
N THR A 1099 -0.85 -72.72 -36.38
CA THR A 1099 -0.55 -74.17 -36.51
C THR A 1099 -0.42 -74.91 -35.17
N GLN A 1100 -0.36 -74.19 -34.04
CA GLN A 1100 -0.30 -74.78 -32.70
C GLN A 1100 -1.72 -75.00 -32.15
N GLN A 1101 -2.11 -76.27 -32.02
CA GLN A 1101 -3.48 -76.67 -31.68
C GLN A 1101 -3.94 -76.18 -30.30
N GLU A 1102 -3.02 -76.08 -29.32
CA GLU A 1102 -3.29 -75.56 -27.97
C GLU A 1102 -3.66 -74.06 -27.98
N LEU A 1103 -2.92 -73.24 -28.76
CA LEU A 1103 -3.27 -71.83 -29.01
C LEU A 1103 -4.59 -71.70 -29.78
N GLN A 1104 -4.84 -72.57 -30.76
CA GLN A 1104 -6.08 -72.55 -31.53
C GLN A 1104 -7.31 -72.83 -30.66
N VAL A 1105 -7.20 -73.74 -29.67
CA VAL A 1105 -8.23 -73.97 -28.64
C VAL A 1105 -8.43 -72.72 -27.78
N LEU A 1106 -7.36 -72.05 -27.33
CA LEU A 1106 -7.49 -70.80 -26.57
C LEU A 1106 -8.19 -69.70 -27.39
N TYR A 1107 -7.76 -69.43 -28.63
CA TYR A 1107 -8.39 -68.40 -29.46
C TYR A 1107 -9.87 -68.72 -29.75
N THR A 1108 -10.22 -70.01 -29.88
CA THR A 1108 -11.62 -70.45 -30.02
C THR A 1108 -12.44 -70.19 -28.74
N GLN A 1109 -11.85 -70.41 -27.56
CA GLN A 1109 -12.49 -70.07 -26.27
C GLN A 1109 -12.59 -68.55 -26.05
N ILE A 1110 -11.58 -67.77 -26.44
CA ILE A 1110 -11.59 -66.30 -26.44
C ILE A 1110 -12.72 -65.78 -27.35
N MET A 1111 -12.83 -66.30 -28.58
CA MET A 1111 -13.91 -65.97 -29.51
C MET A 1111 -15.30 -66.28 -28.91
N LYS A 1112 -15.44 -67.41 -28.22
CA LYS A 1112 -16.67 -67.81 -27.53
C LYS A 1112 -17.01 -66.89 -26.35
N GLU A 1113 -16.02 -66.43 -25.57
CA GLU A 1113 -16.24 -65.45 -24.50
C GLU A 1113 -16.60 -64.06 -25.04
N ILE A 1114 -15.98 -63.63 -26.14
CA ILE A 1114 -16.35 -62.40 -26.85
C ILE A 1114 -17.80 -62.47 -27.35
N LEU A 1115 -18.17 -63.55 -28.05
CA LEU A 1115 -19.54 -63.77 -28.55
C LEU A 1115 -20.59 -63.85 -27.43
N ASN A 1116 -20.25 -64.41 -26.27
CA ASN A 1116 -21.15 -64.40 -25.10
C ASN A 1116 -21.26 -63.00 -24.45
N HIS A 1117 -20.21 -62.17 -24.53
CA HIS A 1117 -20.19 -60.84 -23.93
C HIS A 1117 -20.90 -59.78 -24.77
N LEU A 1118 -20.73 -59.81 -26.09
CA LEU A 1118 -21.27 -58.80 -27.02
C LEU A 1118 -22.79 -58.51 -26.84
N PRO A 1119 -23.69 -59.52 -26.65
CA PRO A 1119 -25.11 -59.29 -26.35
C PRO A 1119 -25.40 -58.47 -25.08
N HIS A 1120 -24.48 -58.47 -24.12
CA HIS A 1120 -24.63 -57.78 -22.83
C HIS A 1120 -24.03 -56.36 -22.84
N ALA A 1121 -23.23 -56.02 -23.85
CA ALA A 1121 -22.43 -54.80 -23.88
C ALA A 1121 -22.83 -53.80 -24.97
N LEU A 1122 -23.55 -54.24 -26.02
CA LEU A 1122 -23.85 -53.43 -27.19
C LEU A 1122 -25.32 -53.52 -27.62
N PRO A 1123 -25.93 -52.42 -28.09
CA PRO A 1123 -27.31 -52.43 -28.56
C PRO A 1123 -27.45 -53.22 -29.88
N MET A 1124 -28.64 -53.78 -30.12
CA MET A 1124 -28.96 -54.61 -31.28
C MET A 1124 -28.54 -54.01 -32.65
N LYS A 1125 -28.59 -52.68 -32.80
CA LYS A 1125 -28.17 -51.96 -34.03
C LYS A 1125 -26.65 -51.98 -34.26
N SER A 1126 -25.85 -52.08 -33.20
CA SER A 1126 -24.38 -52.19 -33.26
C SER A 1126 -23.94 -53.62 -33.59
N LEU A 1127 -24.57 -54.63 -32.96
CA LEU A 1127 -24.30 -56.05 -33.22
C LEU A 1127 -24.43 -56.42 -34.71
N HIS A 1128 -25.46 -55.89 -35.38
CA HIS A 1128 -25.67 -56.01 -36.84
C HIS A 1128 -24.55 -55.44 -37.73
N ARG A 1129 -23.64 -54.61 -37.18
CA ARG A 1129 -22.49 -54.02 -37.90
C ARG A 1129 -21.17 -54.74 -37.61
N ILE A 1130 -21.14 -55.53 -36.54
CA ILE A 1130 -19.94 -56.10 -35.91
C ILE A 1130 -19.81 -57.59 -36.25
N LEU A 1131 -20.93 -58.32 -36.22
CA LEU A 1131 -20.96 -59.73 -36.59
C LEU A 1131 -20.92 -59.87 -38.12
N PRO A 1132 -20.08 -60.78 -38.68
CA PRO A 1132 -20.10 -61.08 -40.11
C PRO A 1132 -21.38 -61.83 -40.48
N ARG A 1133 -21.83 -61.63 -41.73
CA ARG A 1133 -23.15 -62.08 -42.20
C ARG A 1133 -23.24 -63.58 -42.48
N ASP A 1134 -22.10 -64.25 -42.58
CA ASP A 1134 -22.00 -65.63 -43.08
C ASP A 1134 -22.26 -66.68 -41.98
N ASP A 1135 -22.29 -66.28 -40.71
CA ASP A 1135 -22.60 -67.14 -39.56
C ASP A 1135 -23.96 -66.78 -38.93
N MET A 1136 -25.02 -67.13 -39.67
CA MET A 1136 -26.41 -66.90 -39.26
C MET A 1136 -26.76 -67.59 -37.92
N ALA A 1137 -26.07 -68.68 -37.56
CA ALA A 1137 -26.35 -69.44 -36.34
C ALA A 1137 -25.86 -68.71 -35.07
N THR A 1138 -24.64 -68.16 -35.08
CA THR A 1138 -24.19 -67.33 -33.95
C THR A 1138 -24.92 -66.00 -33.91
N PHE A 1139 -25.26 -65.41 -35.06
CA PHE A 1139 -26.08 -64.20 -35.13
C PHE A 1139 -27.46 -64.39 -34.47
N GLN A 1140 -28.18 -65.47 -34.80
CA GLN A 1140 -29.50 -65.75 -34.22
C GLN A 1140 -29.39 -65.98 -32.70
N ARG A 1141 -28.38 -66.74 -32.24
CA ARG A 1141 -28.15 -66.96 -30.81
C ARG A 1141 -27.87 -65.66 -30.04
N CYS A 1142 -27.07 -64.76 -30.62
CA CYS A 1142 -26.83 -63.43 -30.05
C CYS A 1142 -28.13 -62.61 -29.99
N THR A 1143 -28.99 -62.71 -31.01
CA THR A 1143 -30.28 -62.02 -31.07
C THR A 1143 -31.25 -62.52 -29.99
N GLU A 1144 -31.33 -63.83 -29.78
CA GLU A 1144 -32.13 -64.44 -28.71
C GLU A 1144 -31.66 -63.99 -27.32
N MET A 1145 -30.34 -63.95 -27.09
CA MET A 1145 -29.75 -63.40 -25.85
C MET A 1145 -30.07 -61.90 -25.68
N CYS A 1146 -29.95 -61.09 -26.73
CA CYS A 1146 -30.30 -59.66 -26.66
C CYS A 1146 -31.77 -59.44 -26.30
N ASN A 1147 -32.68 -60.24 -26.84
CA ASN A 1147 -34.11 -60.15 -26.50
C ASN A 1147 -34.39 -60.54 -25.05
N GLN A 1148 -33.68 -61.55 -24.51
CA GLN A 1148 -33.75 -61.94 -23.09
C GLN A 1148 -33.19 -60.83 -22.17
N ILE A 1149 -32.08 -60.19 -22.56
CA ILE A 1149 -31.46 -59.09 -21.80
C ILE A 1149 -32.36 -57.85 -21.83
N MET A 1150 -32.90 -57.47 -23.00
CA MET A 1150 -33.89 -56.39 -23.14
C MET A 1150 -35.12 -56.63 -22.25
N HIS A 1151 -35.62 -57.86 -22.18
CA HIS A 1151 -36.72 -58.22 -21.29
C HIS A 1151 -36.32 -58.14 -19.80
N ALA A 1152 -35.11 -58.59 -19.45
CA ALA A 1152 -34.60 -58.52 -18.08
C ALA A 1152 -34.38 -57.06 -17.61
N ASP A 1153 -33.80 -56.19 -18.43
CA ASP A 1153 -33.64 -54.77 -18.10
C ASP A 1153 -34.99 -54.02 -18.12
N HIS A 1154 -35.95 -54.38 -18.97
CA HIS A 1154 -37.31 -53.84 -18.90
C HIS A 1154 -37.99 -54.21 -17.56
N VAL A 1155 -37.92 -55.49 -17.15
CA VAL A 1155 -38.44 -55.95 -15.84
C VAL A 1155 -37.72 -55.27 -14.68
N LYS A 1156 -36.39 -55.13 -14.74
CA LYS A 1156 -35.58 -54.43 -13.74
C LYS A 1156 -35.94 -52.94 -13.65
N SER A 1157 -36.14 -52.26 -14.78
CA SER A 1157 -36.62 -50.88 -14.80
C SER A 1157 -38.02 -50.77 -14.22
N LEU A 1158 -38.92 -51.72 -14.51
CA LEU A 1158 -40.25 -51.77 -13.89
C LEU A 1158 -40.17 -51.96 -12.36
N ILE A 1159 -39.26 -52.81 -11.88
CA ILE A 1159 -39.00 -53.03 -10.44
C ILE A 1159 -38.40 -51.79 -9.78
N MET A 1160 -37.49 -51.07 -10.45
CA MET A 1160 -36.93 -49.81 -9.95
C MET A 1160 -37.98 -48.69 -9.91
N GLU A 1161 -38.78 -48.54 -10.97
CA GLU A 1161 -39.82 -47.52 -11.06
C GLU A 1161 -40.96 -47.79 -10.06
N THR A 1162 -41.46 -49.03 -9.96
CA THR A 1162 -42.43 -49.41 -8.93
C THR A 1162 -41.84 -49.33 -7.52
N GLY A 1163 -40.54 -49.64 -7.32
CA GLY A 1163 -39.84 -49.45 -6.06
C GLY A 1163 -39.71 -47.98 -5.65
N GLN A 1164 -39.42 -47.08 -6.59
CA GLN A 1164 -39.42 -45.64 -6.34
C GLN A 1164 -40.84 -45.11 -6.09
N GLN A 1165 -41.86 -45.60 -6.79
CA GLN A 1165 -43.26 -45.27 -6.48
C GLN A 1165 -43.65 -45.76 -5.07
N LEU A 1166 -43.21 -46.94 -4.66
CA LEU A 1166 -43.39 -47.48 -3.30
C LEU A 1166 -42.71 -46.58 -2.25
N LEU A 1167 -41.46 -46.16 -2.50
CA LEU A 1167 -40.73 -45.24 -1.61
C LEU A 1167 -41.38 -43.84 -1.53
N THR A 1168 -41.93 -43.33 -2.63
CA THR A 1168 -42.63 -42.02 -2.61
C THR A 1168 -44.01 -42.07 -1.95
N THR A 1169 -44.64 -43.25 -1.86
CA THR A 1169 -45.91 -43.45 -1.15
C THR A 1169 -45.69 -43.82 0.32
N LEU A 1170 -44.61 -44.54 0.64
CA LEU A 1170 -44.12 -44.77 2.00
C LEU A 1170 -43.31 -43.56 2.50
N LYS A 1171 -43.99 -42.44 2.75
CA LYS A 1171 -43.38 -41.28 3.41
C LYS A 1171 -42.90 -41.61 4.84
N LEU A 1172 -41.60 -41.77 4.97
CA LEU A 1172 -40.79 -41.64 6.19
C LEU A 1172 -39.82 -40.47 6.01
#